data_AF-A0A1Z4C4L7-F1
#
_entry.id   AF-A0A1Z4C4L7-F1
#
_cell.length_a   1.000
_cell.length_b   1.000
_cell.length_c   1.000
_cell.angle_alpha   90.00
_cell.angle_beta   90.00
_cell.angle_gamma   90.00
#
_symmetry.space_group_name_H-M   'P 1'
#
loop_
_entity.id
_entity.type
_entity.pdbx_description
1 polymer ?
#
loop_
_entity_poly.entity_id
_entity_poly.type
_entity_poly.pdbx_seq_one_letter_code
_entity_poly.pdbx_strand_id
1 'polypeptide(L)'
;MTVTATKNTLSYSGHSLGEFRNKYAFAVIKADGSVVTWGATTFGGDSSAVADQLNGTLDVRQIFSTDKAFAALRADGSVVTWGDIGYGGDSSAVAGKIDGTPNHTVTQIFSTEFAFAALRTDGSVVTWGNSIEGGDSSAVAGQINGTLNGTAAVTQIASTYEAFAALRTDGSVVTWGDRSAGGTTSTAVAAQLNGTVDVAQIFSTYGAFAALRTDGSVVTWGDKTNGGNSSAVAGLDGTVDVTQIASTEFAFAALRTDGSVVTWGYSPNGGDSSAVASQIDGTPNHTVTQIVSTNTAFAALRTDGSVVTWGNNSAGGDSSTVATSLNGSVDVTQIFSTVSAFAALRSDGSVVTWGSSSGGGDSSTVAIGGTLDVTQIASTQTAFAALRTDGSVVTWGDSTNGGKSSAVAAQLDGTVDVVSIYTTDGAFAALRADGSIVTWGNASLGGNSSTVASQLTSGVVGAANIGGNDVYINHAPTGTVSIAGTDTQGQTLTASNTLADADGLGAITYNWMIGASVIGIGSSYVLQAGDVGHTLTVTASYTDQYGKAESKASAATGMVGIVVLGTAGADTLTGTAGNDRLDSRGGIDTLSGGLGNDVYVVDNSADVVNEASGGGTDSVYASASYSLPANVENLFLTGTAAINGTGNTLANIVSGNSADNVLSGGDGNDTLLGGLGNDTLTGGAGSDVFRFNTAPSAGNIDTVLDFTVADDTIQLENAVFTQLTATGVLNAADFRIGTGAADANDFIIYNAGTGALSYDADGNGAGAAVQIAILGVGLALTNADFVVI
;
A
#
# COMPACT_ATOMS: atom_id res chain seq x y z
N MET A 1 -4.43 -1.24 -7.29
CA MET A 1 -3.25 -0.55 -6.71
C MET A 1 -3.70 0.84 -6.35
N THR A 2 -4.15 1.03 -5.11
CA THR A 2 -4.75 2.29 -4.65
C THR A 2 -3.63 3.15 -4.10
N VAL A 3 -3.04 3.99 -4.95
CA VAL A 3 -2.08 5.00 -4.51
C VAL A 3 -2.90 6.12 -3.88
N THR A 4 -2.95 6.14 -2.55
CA THR A 4 -3.51 7.27 -1.80
C THR A 4 -2.54 8.44 -1.91
N ALA A 5 -2.77 9.33 -2.87
CA ALA A 5 -1.96 10.53 -3.03
C ALA A 5 -2.28 11.53 -1.90
N THR A 6 -1.27 11.85 -1.09
CA THR A 6 -1.31 12.93 -0.10
C THR A 6 -1.50 14.26 -0.84
N LYS A 7 -2.62 14.95 -0.58
CA LYS A 7 -2.93 16.28 -1.11
C LYS A 7 -1.87 17.28 -0.65
N ASN A 8 -0.93 17.65 -1.52
CA ASN A 8 -0.07 18.81 -1.29
C ASN A 8 -0.67 20.02 -2.02
N THR A 9 -1.67 20.63 -1.41
CA THR A 9 -2.20 21.94 -1.83
C THR A 9 -1.37 23.00 -1.15
N LEU A 10 -0.76 23.92 -1.89
CA LEU A 10 -0.47 25.21 -1.29
C LEU A 10 -1.75 25.71 -0.60
N SER A 11 -1.62 26.08 0.67
CA SER A 11 -2.56 26.96 1.39
C SER A 11 -3.05 28.02 0.38
N TYR A 12 -4.31 28.05 -0.11
CA TYR A 12 -5.57 27.62 0.47
C TYR A 12 -6.44 26.76 -0.49
N SER A 13 -6.92 25.64 0.03
CA SER A 13 -8.34 25.26 -0.10
C SER A 13 -8.83 24.70 1.25
N GLY A 14 -9.24 25.62 2.14
CA GLY A 14 -10.14 25.37 3.27
C GLY A 14 -9.67 24.55 4.48
N HIS A 15 -8.39 24.67 4.85
CA HIS A 15 -7.81 24.51 6.21
C HIS A 15 -8.75 23.83 7.26
N SER A 16 -8.50 22.58 7.74
CA SER A 16 -7.39 22.09 8.65
C SER A 16 -6.81 20.71 8.30
N LEU A 17 -5.66 20.20 8.82
CA LEU A 17 -5.05 20.25 10.18
C LEU A 17 -3.58 20.75 10.16
N GLY A 18 -3.18 21.60 11.12
CA GLY A 18 -1.79 22.11 11.28
C GLY A 18 -1.56 23.59 10.92
N GLU A 19 -2.65 24.33 10.71
CA GLU A 19 -2.72 25.50 9.82
C GLU A 19 -1.79 26.64 10.19
N PHE A 20 -1.23 27.28 9.15
CA PHE A 20 -0.18 28.31 9.13
C PHE A 20 1.24 27.77 9.35
N ARG A 21 2.12 28.10 8.42
CA ARG A 21 3.56 27.88 8.54
C ARG A 21 4.15 29.04 9.29
N ASN A 22 5.01 28.72 10.25
CA ASN A 22 5.92 29.72 10.76
C ASN A 22 6.83 30.22 9.63
N LYS A 23 6.70 31.49 9.24
CA LYS A 23 7.43 32.02 8.08
C LYS A 23 8.94 32.07 8.32
N TYR A 24 9.38 32.05 9.59
CA TYR A 24 10.70 32.47 10.00
C TYR A 24 11.54 31.40 10.70
N ALA A 25 10.93 30.30 11.14
CA ALA A 25 11.58 29.29 11.96
C ALA A 25 11.05 27.87 11.68
N PHE A 26 11.87 26.88 12.02
CA PHE A 26 11.54 25.46 12.00
C PHE A 26 11.49 24.89 13.41
N ALA A 27 10.67 23.85 13.56
CA ALA A 27 10.63 23.01 14.74
C ALA A 27 10.50 21.54 14.31
N VAL A 28 11.38 20.68 14.81
CA VAL A 28 11.47 19.24 14.46
C VAL A 28 11.31 18.38 15.68
N ILE A 29 10.67 17.22 15.51
CA ILE A 29 10.46 16.21 16.55
C ILE A 29 11.50 15.10 16.36
N LYS A 30 12.14 14.70 17.47
CA LYS A 30 13.06 13.58 17.54
C LYS A 30 12.35 12.30 17.96
N ALA A 31 12.97 11.15 17.67
CA ALA A 31 12.49 9.83 18.04
C ALA A 31 12.28 9.65 19.56
N ASP A 32 12.98 10.43 20.39
CA ASP A 32 12.81 10.46 21.85
C ASP A 32 11.71 11.43 22.31
N GLY A 33 10.87 11.93 21.38
CA GLY A 33 9.80 12.87 21.67
C GLY A 33 10.25 14.30 21.97
N SER A 34 11.56 14.59 21.93
CA SER A 34 12.09 15.93 22.13
C SER A 34 11.97 16.82 20.89
N VAL A 35 12.00 18.14 21.07
CA VAL A 35 11.87 19.12 19.98
C VAL A 35 13.12 19.97 19.84
N VAL A 36 13.57 20.15 18.59
CA VAL A 36 14.66 21.07 18.24
C VAL A 36 14.12 22.18 17.36
N THR A 37 14.49 23.43 17.65
CA THR A 37 14.03 24.61 16.90
C THR A 37 15.21 25.43 16.39
N TRP A 38 15.03 26.12 15.26
CA TRP A 38 15.99 27.10 14.74
C TRP A 38 15.32 28.10 13.79
N GLY A 39 16.00 29.20 13.47
CA GLY A 39 15.49 30.29 12.64
C GLY A 39 15.47 31.61 13.40
N ALA A 40 14.52 32.49 13.10
CA ALA A 40 14.41 33.77 13.81
C ALA A 40 14.05 33.55 15.29
N THR A 41 14.91 34.04 16.19
CA THR A 41 14.82 33.77 17.64
C THR A 41 13.50 34.25 18.25
N THR A 42 13.04 35.45 17.89
CA THR A 42 11.78 36.01 18.40
C THR A 42 10.53 35.35 17.82
N PHE A 43 10.67 34.59 16.72
CA PHE A 43 9.56 34.01 15.98
C PHE A 43 9.56 32.48 16.06
N GLY A 44 9.97 31.93 17.21
CA GLY A 44 9.90 30.49 17.50
C GLY A 44 11.19 29.71 17.22
N GLY A 45 12.23 30.34 16.68
CA GLY A 45 13.54 29.71 16.46
C GLY A 45 14.38 29.54 17.73
N ASP A 46 13.95 30.12 18.86
CA ASP A 46 14.51 29.89 20.19
C ASP A 46 13.41 29.33 21.12
N SER A 47 13.56 28.08 21.53
CA SER A 47 12.66 27.39 22.48
C SER A 47 13.27 27.25 23.88
N SER A 48 14.37 27.94 24.21
CA SER A 48 15.10 27.73 25.48
C SER A 48 14.24 27.97 26.73
N ALA A 49 13.26 28.87 26.63
CA ALA A 49 12.33 29.19 27.73
C ALA A 49 11.41 28.01 28.11
N VAL A 50 11.21 27.04 27.20
CA VAL A 50 10.35 25.87 27.39
C VAL A 50 11.11 24.55 27.19
N ALA A 51 12.45 24.58 27.19
CA ALA A 51 13.29 23.42 26.88
C ALA A 51 13.00 22.21 27.79
N ASP A 52 12.76 22.44 29.09
CA ASP A 52 12.44 21.37 30.05
C ASP A 52 11.11 20.66 29.73
N GLN A 53 10.22 21.30 28.97
CA GLN A 53 8.93 20.75 28.56
C GLN A 53 8.97 20.07 27.19
N LEU A 54 10.07 20.24 26.45
CA LEU A 54 10.31 19.76 25.09
C LEU A 54 11.49 18.77 25.01
N ASN A 55 11.93 18.22 26.14
CA ASN A 55 13.13 17.40 26.27
C ASN A 55 12.89 15.89 26.12
N GLY A 56 11.68 15.46 25.73
CA GLY A 56 11.33 14.04 25.60
C GLY A 56 10.94 13.34 26.90
N THR A 57 10.85 14.05 28.04
CA THR A 57 10.27 13.46 29.27
C THR A 57 8.80 13.12 29.13
N LEU A 58 8.11 13.86 28.25
CA LEU A 58 6.79 13.56 27.77
C LEU A 58 6.77 13.89 26.28
N ASP A 59 6.49 12.87 25.46
CA ASP A 59 6.68 12.97 24.02
C ASP A 59 5.79 14.05 23.40
N VAL A 60 6.39 14.89 22.56
CA VAL A 60 5.64 15.75 21.64
C VAL A 60 5.17 14.90 20.48
N ARG A 61 3.84 14.90 20.25
CA ARG A 61 3.21 14.15 19.16
C ARG A 61 3.08 14.97 17.89
N GLN A 62 2.86 16.27 18.02
CA GLN A 62 2.61 17.16 16.90
C GLN A 62 3.02 18.59 17.25
N ILE A 63 3.48 19.34 16.23
CA ILE A 63 3.78 20.76 16.34
C ILE A 63 2.85 21.52 15.40
N PHE A 64 2.26 22.58 15.93
CA PHE A 64 1.41 23.54 15.22
C PHE A 64 2.10 24.88 15.21
N SER A 65 1.81 25.72 14.22
CA SER A 65 2.37 27.07 14.14
C SER A 65 1.32 28.10 13.82
N THR A 66 1.56 29.32 14.30
CA THR A 66 1.08 30.52 13.64
C THR A 66 2.23 31.06 12.79
N ASP A 67 2.09 32.27 12.26
CA ASP A 67 3.12 32.89 11.44
C ASP A 67 4.46 33.09 12.15
N LYS A 68 4.42 33.27 13.48
CA LYS A 68 5.56 33.64 14.32
C LYS A 68 5.63 32.91 15.66
N ALA A 69 4.78 31.92 15.90
CA ALA A 69 4.81 31.12 17.12
C ALA A 69 4.56 29.64 16.84
N PHE A 70 4.85 28.80 17.84
CA PHE A 70 4.61 27.37 17.81
C PHE A 70 3.80 26.92 19.04
N ALA A 71 3.06 25.83 18.86
CA ALA A 71 2.39 25.09 19.90
C ALA A 71 2.68 23.58 19.72
N ALA A 72 3.26 22.93 20.72
CA ALA A 72 3.52 21.50 20.75
C ALA A 72 2.42 20.77 21.53
N LEU A 73 1.76 19.80 20.91
CA LEU A 73 0.82 18.88 21.54
C LEU A 73 1.56 17.64 22.04
N ARG A 74 1.47 17.36 23.34
CA ARG A 74 2.16 16.25 24.00
C ARG A 74 1.28 15.02 24.14
N ALA A 75 1.88 13.89 24.49
CA ALA A 75 1.23 12.59 24.54
C ALA A 75 0.04 12.46 25.50
N ASP A 76 0.00 13.27 26.55
CA ASP A 76 -1.12 13.37 27.51
C ASP A 76 -2.21 14.36 27.08
N GLY A 77 -2.06 15.01 25.91
CA GLY A 77 -2.95 16.04 25.40
C GLY A 77 -2.72 17.42 26.02
N SER A 78 -1.61 17.65 26.72
CA SER A 78 -1.20 18.99 27.16
C SER A 78 -0.48 19.75 26.05
N VAL A 79 -0.49 21.09 26.12
CA VAL A 79 0.06 21.97 25.08
C VAL A 79 1.13 22.92 25.64
N VAL A 80 2.26 23.00 24.94
CA VAL A 80 3.38 23.91 25.25
C VAL A 80 3.53 24.91 24.12
N THR A 81 3.67 26.21 24.41
CA THR A 81 3.79 27.26 23.37
C THR A 81 5.07 28.07 23.53
N TRP A 82 5.59 28.60 22.42
CA TRP A 82 6.73 29.52 22.39
C TRP A 82 6.74 30.36 21.10
N GLY A 83 7.53 31.44 21.08
CA GLY A 83 7.63 32.38 19.95
C GLY A 83 7.04 33.75 20.29
N ASP A 84 6.50 34.45 19.28
CA ASP A 84 5.97 35.81 19.48
C ASP A 84 4.65 35.79 20.26
N ILE A 85 4.57 36.58 21.33
CA ILE A 85 3.40 36.62 22.23
C ILE A 85 2.14 37.14 21.53
N GLY A 86 2.28 38.07 20.58
CA GLY A 86 1.17 38.62 19.81
C GLY A 86 0.61 37.64 18.78
N TYR A 87 1.32 36.52 18.58
CA TYR A 87 0.99 35.46 17.63
C TYR A 87 0.67 34.14 18.35
N GLY A 88 0.38 34.17 19.67
CA GLY A 88 0.02 32.99 20.44
C GLY A 88 1.19 32.21 21.06
N GLY A 89 2.40 32.78 21.06
CA GLY A 89 3.58 32.18 21.69
C GLY A 89 3.57 32.16 23.23
N ASP A 90 2.56 32.78 23.86
CA ASP A 90 2.33 32.70 25.30
C ASP A 90 0.89 32.21 25.59
N SER A 91 0.78 30.98 26.10
CA SER A 91 -0.48 30.36 26.53
C SER A 91 -0.70 30.39 28.05
N SER A 92 0.11 31.13 28.82
CA SER A 92 0.06 31.14 30.29
C SER A 92 -1.32 31.50 30.85
N ALA A 93 -2.06 32.39 30.19
CA ALA A 93 -3.42 32.78 30.57
C ALA A 93 -4.44 31.62 30.50
N VAL A 94 -4.15 30.59 29.71
CA VAL A 94 -5.02 29.43 29.50
C VAL A 94 -4.38 28.10 29.90
N ALA A 95 -3.17 28.11 30.48
CA ALA A 95 -2.38 26.90 30.78
C ALA A 95 -3.17 25.85 31.57
N GLY A 96 -3.93 26.27 32.60
CA GLY A 96 -4.79 25.38 33.39
C GLY A 96 -6.04 24.88 32.67
N LYS A 97 -6.16 25.07 31.36
CA LYS A 97 -7.21 24.51 30.50
C LYS A 97 -6.63 23.65 29.37
N ILE A 98 -5.32 23.59 29.21
CA ILE A 98 -4.61 22.84 28.16
C ILE A 98 -3.49 21.98 28.77
N ASP A 99 -3.73 21.50 30.00
CA ASP A 99 -2.75 20.82 30.84
C ASP A 99 -2.79 19.28 30.75
N GLY A 100 -3.61 18.71 29.87
CA GLY A 100 -3.70 17.26 29.68
C GLY A 100 -4.50 16.50 30.74
N THR A 101 -5.04 17.18 31.76
CA THR A 101 -5.93 16.53 32.74
C THR A 101 -7.24 16.04 32.06
N PRO A 102 -8.01 15.09 32.65
CA PRO A 102 -9.10 14.40 31.96
C PRO A 102 -10.22 15.25 31.31
N ASN A 103 -10.33 16.54 31.63
CA ASN A 103 -11.26 17.49 30.99
C ASN A 103 -10.56 18.58 30.18
N HIS A 104 -9.23 18.57 30.13
CA HIS A 104 -8.36 19.56 29.48
C HIS A 104 -7.49 18.94 28.37
N THR A 105 -7.68 17.64 28.09
CA THR A 105 -6.97 16.91 27.04
C THR A 105 -7.30 17.52 25.67
N VAL A 106 -6.31 18.14 25.05
CA VAL A 106 -6.37 18.66 23.68
C VAL A 106 -6.16 17.51 22.70
N THR A 107 -6.99 17.46 21.66
CA THR A 107 -6.86 16.50 20.56
C THR A 107 -6.34 17.15 19.29
N GLN A 108 -6.58 18.45 19.13
CA GLN A 108 -6.18 19.18 17.94
C GLN A 108 -6.00 20.68 18.20
N ILE A 109 -5.07 21.31 17.49
CA ILE A 109 -4.88 22.76 17.48
C ILE A 109 -5.10 23.30 16.06
N PHE A 110 -5.74 24.45 16.00
CA PHE A 110 -6.01 25.25 14.81
C PHE A 110 -5.41 26.63 15.02
N SER A 111 -5.11 27.36 13.94
CA SER A 111 -4.52 28.68 14.08
C SER A 111 -5.03 29.65 13.02
N THR A 112 -5.05 30.95 13.35
CA THR A 112 -5.05 32.08 12.40
C THR A 112 -3.61 32.53 12.20
N GLU A 113 -3.35 33.65 11.49
CA GLU A 113 -1.99 34.19 11.49
C GLU A 113 -1.53 34.53 12.91
N PHE A 114 -2.43 34.89 13.84
CA PHE A 114 -2.07 35.54 15.11
C PHE A 114 -2.54 34.80 16.38
N ALA A 115 -3.35 33.76 16.25
CA ALA A 115 -3.99 33.11 17.40
C ALA A 115 -4.13 31.61 17.20
N PHE A 116 -4.23 30.89 18.30
CA PHE A 116 -4.50 29.46 18.32
C PHE A 116 -5.88 29.17 18.90
N ALA A 117 -6.48 28.06 18.46
CA ALA A 117 -7.69 27.44 19.01
C ALA A 117 -7.42 25.95 19.25
N ALA A 118 -7.53 25.48 20.49
CA ALA A 118 -7.36 24.08 20.86
C ALA A 118 -8.72 23.41 21.09
N LEU A 119 -8.99 22.34 20.34
CA LEU A 119 -10.14 21.46 20.51
C LEU A 119 -9.80 20.35 21.52
N ARG A 120 -10.71 20.13 22.46
CA ARG A 120 -10.59 19.10 23.49
C ARG A 120 -11.38 17.84 23.19
N THR A 121 -11.07 16.77 23.92
CA THR A 121 -11.81 15.50 23.90
C THR A 121 -13.31 15.65 24.21
N ASP A 122 -13.69 16.64 25.01
CA ASP A 122 -15.09 16.93 25.36
C ASP A 122 -15.82 17.80 24.31
N GLY A 123 -15.14 18.17 23.22
CA GLY A 123 -15.69 19.02 22.16
C GLY A 123 -15.68 20.51 22.46
N SER A 124 -15.11 20.95 23.59
CA SER A 124 -14.91 22.36 23.92
C SER A 124 -13.66 22.95 23.25
N VAL A 125 -13.62 24.27 23.12
CA VAL A 125 -12.55 25.00 22.44
C VAL A 125 -11.93 26.07 23.36
N VAL A 126 -10.60 26.12 23.42
CA VAL A 126 -9.90 27.24 24.08
C VAL A 126 -8.97 27.95 23.13
N THR A 127 -9.04 29.27 23.18
CA THR A 127 -8.30 30.17 22.29
C THR A 127 -7.32 31.02 23.07
N TRP A 128 -6.23 31.41 22.42
CA TRP A 128 -5.25 32.37 22.94
C TRP A 128 -4.48 33.02 21.78
N GLY A 129 -3.75 34.10 22.05
CA GLY A 129 -3.07 34.92 21.05
C GLY A 129 -3.69 36.31 20.91
N ASN A 130 -3.60 36.94 19.74
CA ASN A 130 -4.18 38.26 19.51
C ASN A 130 -5.70 38.24 19.74
N SER A 131 -6.20 39.09 20.62
CA SER A 131 -7.61 39.10 21.02
C SER A 131 -8.58 39.45 19.87
N ILE A 132 -8.17 40.30 18.93
CA ILE A 132 -9.01 40.70 17.79
C ILE A 132 -9.02 39.58 16.75
N GLU A 133 -7.86 38.99 16.50
CA GLU A 133 -7.63 38.04 15.40
C GLU A 133 -7.87 36.56 15.77
N GLY A 134 -8.86 36.32 16.65
CA GLY A 134 -9.33 34.99 17.03
C GLY A 134 -8.90 34.48 18.41
N GLY A 135 -8.01 35.19 19.12
CA GLY A 135 -7.52 34.82 20.45
C GLY A 135 -8.57 34.97 21.57
N ASP A 136 -9.51 35.90 21.44
CA ASP A 136 -10.63 36.07 22.38
C ASP A 136 -11.93 35.50 21.80
N SER A 137 -12.40 34.40 22.39
CA SER A 137 -13.67 33.74 22.07
C SER A 137 -14.73 33.92 23.16
N SER A 138 -14.51 34.81 24.14
CA SER A 138 -15.39 34.97 25.31
C SER A 138 -16.83 35.33 24.95
N ALA A 139 -17.05 36.11 23.88
CA ALA A 139 -18.37 36.48 23.39
C ALA A 139 -19.19 35.28 22.87
N VAL A 140 -18.52 34.22 22.43
CA VAL A 140 -19.15 32.99 21.89
C VAL A 140 -18.89 31.77 22.77
N ALA A 141 -18.27 31.93 23.95
CA ALA A 141 -17.89 30.83 24.82
C ALA A 141 -19.08 29.92 25.18
N GLY A 142 -20.27 30.46 25.37
CA GLY A 142 -21.47 29.66 25.63
C GLY A 142 -21.94 28.79 24.45
N GLN A 143 -21.48 29.10 23.22
CA GLN A 143 -21.80 28.38 21.99
C GLN A 143 -20.75 27.33 21.62
N ILE A 144 -19.46 27.60 21.91
CA ILE A 144 -18.34 26.69 21.61
C ILE A 144 -17.88 25.84 22.81
N ASN A 145 -18.26 26.20 24.04
CA ASN A 145 -17.87 25.49 25.29
C ASN A 145 -19.09 24.97 26.07
N GLY A 146 -20.18 24.64 25.38
CA GLY A 146 -21.50 24.39 25.97
C GLY A 146 -21.47 23.62 27.29
N THR A 147 -22.26 24.07 28.26
CA THR A 147 -22.42 23.43 29.57
C THR A 147 -22.79 21.95 29.41
N LEU A 148 -21.85 21.04 29.63
CA LEU A 148 -21.87 19.65 30.16
C LEU A 148 -23.18 18.78 30.12
N ASN A 149 -24.22 19.13 29.36
CA ASN A 149 -25.54 18.48 29.36
C ASN A 149 -26.33 18.82 28.07
N GLY A 150 -25.95 18.23 26.93
CA GLY A 150 -26.86 18.07 25.78
C GLY A 150 -26.80 19.12 24.65
N THR A 151 -25.66 19.75 24.39
CA THR A 151 -25.46 20.59 23.18
C THR A 151 -24.39 20.00 22.26
N ALA A 152 -24.51 20.24 20.95
CA ALA A 152 -23.63 19.69 19.92
C ALA A 152 -22.17 20.15 20.06
N ALA A 153 -21.24 19.18 20.01
CA ALA A 153 -19.80 19.36 20.17
C ALA A 153 -19.17 19.98 18.92
N VAL A 154 -18.05 20.70 19.05
CA VAL A 154 -17.27 21.16 17.89
C VAL A 154 -16.54 19.97 17.26
N THR A 155 -16.61 19.87 15.93
CA THR A 155 -16.03 18.77 15.14
C THR A 155 -14.96 19.24 14.16
N GLN A 156 -15.06 20.47 13.68
CA GLN A 156 -14.09 21.09 12.78
C GLN A 156 -13.96 22.57 13.14
N ILE A 157 -12.75 23.12 12.99
CA ILE A 157 -12.52 24.56 13.00
C ILE A 157 -11.80 24.91 11.70
N ALA A 158 -12.29 25.94 11.01
CA ALA A 158 -11.63 26.57 9.87
C ALA A 158 -11.20 27.99 10.27
N SER A 159 -10.14 28.48 9.65
CA SER A 159 -9.63 29.84 9.87
C SER A 159 -9.45 30.61 8.57
N THR A 160 -9.73 31.91 8.62
CA THR A 160 -9.14 32.90 7.71
C THR A 160 -7.83 33.38 8.33
N TYR A 161 -7.24 34.44 7.77
CA TYR A 161 -6.05 35.06 8.34
C TYR A 161 -6.27 35.60 9.78
N GLU A 162 -7.51 35.95 10.11
CA GLU A 162 -7.86 36.83 11.23
C GLU A 162 -9.11 36.36 12.00
N ALA A 163 -9.78 35.30 11.54
CA ALA A 163 -11.00 34.79 12.17
C ALA A 163 -11.11 33.27 12.12
N PHE A 164 -11.94 32.73 13.00
CA PHE A 164 -12.27 31.31 13.09
C PHE A 164 -13.76 31.05 12.85
N ALA A 165 -14.07 29.86 12.34
CA ALA A 165 -15.41 29.31 12.21
C ALA A 165 -15.41 27.83 12.67
N ALA A 166 -16.18 27.52 13.71
CA ALA A 166 -16.33 26.19 14.27
C ALA A 166 -17.63 25.53 13.79
N LEU A 167 -17.52 24.32 13.22
CA LEU A 167 -18.63 23.44 12.85
C LEU A 167 -18.96 22.51 14.02
N ARG A 168 -20.25 22.43 14.38
CA ARG A 168 -20.74 21.59 15.47
C ARG A 168 -21.41 20.30 14.96
N THR A 169 -21.56 19.30 15.83
CA THR A 169 -22.19 18.00 15.49
C THR A 169 -23.65 18.09 15.04
N ASP A 170 -24.33 19.22 15.28
CA ASP A 170 -25.68 19.50 14.79
C ASP A 170 -25.70 20.31 13.49
N GLY A 171 -24.56 20.39 12.78
CA GLY A 171 -24.46 21.07 11.50
C GLY A 171 -24.41 22.59 11.57
N SER A 172 -24.48 23.19 12.76
CA SER A 172 -24.44 24.64 12.93
C SER A 172 -23.00 25.18 13.02
N VAL A 173 -22.84 26.47 12.71
CA VAL A 173 -21.56 27.18 12.66
C VAL A 173 -21.51 28.32 13.65
N VAL A 174 -20.39 28.42 14.38
CA VAL A 174 -20.07 29.53 15.30
C VAL A 174 -18.81 30.22 14.84
N THR A 175 -18.81 31.56 14.73
CA THR A 175 -17.67 32.34 14.24
C THR A 175 -17.19 33.33 15.28
N TRP A 176 -15.88 33.62 15.30
CA TRP A 176 -15.27 34.69 16.11
C TRP A 176 -13.96 35.18 15.48
N GLY A 177 -13.41 36.28 16.00
CA GLY A 177 -12.24 36.97 15.43
C GLY A 177 -12.62 38.26 14.70
N ASP A 178 -11.77 38.73 13.79
CA ASP A 178 -11.99 40.02 13.14
C ASP A 178 -13.26 40.01 12.27
N ARG A 179 -14.03 41.08 12.40
CA ARG A 179 -15.34 41.21 11.75
C ARG A 179 -15.21 41.26 10.22
N SER A 180 -14.20 41.93 9.70
CA SER A 180 -13.96 42.06 8.26
C SER A 180 -13.50 40.74 7.65
N ALA A 181 -12.81 39.90 8.41
CA ALA A 181 -12.34 38.58 7.99
C ALA A 181 -13.34 37.43 8.23
N GLY A 182 -14.60 37.74 8.57
CA GLY A 182 -15.66 36.74 8.75
C GLY A 182 -15.87 36.24 10.18
N GLY A 183 -15.24 36.87 11.17
CA GLY A 183 -15.45 36.58 12.61
C GLY A 183 -16.85 36.92 13.11
N THR A 184 -17.67 37.61 12.30
CA THR A 184 -19.11 37.76 12.55
C THR A 184 -19.91 37.53 11.27
N THR A 185 -21.13 37.03 11.42
CA THR A 185 -22.08 36.83 10.33
C THR A 185 -23.24 37.82 10.40
N SER A 186 -23.84 38.17 9.27
CA SER A 186 -25.14 38.87 9.27
C SER A 186 -26.27 37.95 9.77
N THR A 187 -27.38 38.50 10.26
CA THR A 187 -28.54 37.70 10.71
C THR A 187 -29.08 36.78 9.62
N ALA A 188 -29.05 37.20 8.35
CA ALA A 188 -29.49 36.39 7.22
C ALA A 188 -28.56 35.21 6.95
N VAL A 189 -27.24 35.44 6.98
CA VAL A 189 -26.23 34.37 6.84
C VAL A 189 -26.30 33.41 8.02
N ALA A 190 -26.43 33.91 9.25
CA ALA A 190 -26.56 33.07 10.45
C ALA A 190 -27.78 32.14 10.35
N ALA A 191 -28.90 32.62 9.81
CA ALA A 191 -30.09 31.81 9.58
C ALA A 191 -29.90 30.73 8.50
N GLN A 192 -29.01 30.97 7.52
CA GLN A 192 -28.67 29.98 6.49
C GLN A 192 -27.69 28.93 7.01
N LEU A 193 -26.69 29.34 7.81
CA LEU A 193 -25.70 28.44 8.42
C LEU A 193 -26.30 27.58 9.53
N ASN A 194 -27.27 28.11 10.27
CA ASN A 194 -27.90 27.46 11.43
C ASN A 194 -29.39 27.17 11.18
N GLY A 195 -29.72 26.87 9.92
CA GLY A 195 -31.08 26.63 9.43
C GLY A 195 -31.48 25.16 9.51
N THR A 196 -32.31 24.71 8.55
CA THR A 196 -32.79 23.32 8.46
C THR A 196 -31.88 22.41 7.64
N VAL A 197 -30.80 22.94 7.08
CA VAL A 197 -29.83 22.19 6.28
C VAL A 197 -28.47 22.36 6.94
N ASP A 198 -27.89 21.23 7.32
CA ASP A 198 -26.63 21.17 8.05
C ASP A 198 -25.45 21.60 7.16
N VAL A 199 -24.49 22.30 7.75
CA VAL A 199 -23.17 22.52 7.13
C VAL A 199 -22.35 21.25 7.24
N ALA A 200 -21.79 20.81 6.11
CA ALA A 200 -20.93 19.63 6.03
C ALA A 200 -19.44 19.99 6.17
N GLN A 201 -19.02 21.12 5.60
CA GLN A 201 -17.62 21.55 5.61
C GLN A 201 -17.50 23.08 5.46
N ILE A 202 -16.48 23.67 6.07
CA ILE A 202 -16.14 25.09 5.94
C ILE A 202 -14.82 25.25 5.19
N PHE A 203 -14.77 26.21 4.29
CA PHE A 203 -13.61 26.62 3.52
C PHE A 203 -13.33 28.11 3.73
N SER A 204 -12.11 28.56 3.45
CA SER A 204 -11.70 29.95 3.62
C SER A 204 -10.79 30.46 2.49
N THR A 205 -10.87 31.77 2.26
CA THR A 205 -9.84 32.58 1.60
C THR A 205 -9.09 33.38 2.67
N TYR A 206 -8.28 34.36 2.26
CA TYR A 206 -7.58 35.24 3.19
C TYR A 206 -8.52 35.95 4.18
N GLY A 207 -9.73 36.35 3.74
CA GLY A 207 -10.66 37.13 4.57
C GLY A 207 -12.14 36.77 4.44
N ALA A 208 -12.46 35.62 3.86
CA ALA A 208 -13.84 35.16 3.75
C ALA A 208 -13.96 33.65 3.95
N PHE A 209 -15.16 33.20 4.29
CA PHE A 209 -15.53 31.80 4.44
C PHE A 209 -16.58 31.37 3.43
N ALA A 210 -16.59 30.09 3.10
CA ALA A 210 -17.62 29.39 2.35
C ALA A 210 -17.99 28.09 3.06
N ALA A 211 -19.26 27.94 3.44
CA ALA A 211 -19.81 26.71 4.02
C ALA A 211 -20.49 25.89 2.93
N LEU A 212 -20.00 24.66 2.71
CA LEU A 212 -20.67 23.63 1.93
C LEU A 212 -21.71 22.96 2.82
N ARG A 213 -22.97 22.98 2.38
CA ARG A 213 -24.09 22.34 3.08
C ARG A 213 -24.34 20.92 2.57
N THR A 214 -25.06 20.12 3.36
CA THR A 214 -25.38 18.72 3.04
C THR A 214 -26.25 18.53 1.80
N ASP A 215 -26.94 19.58 1.35
CA ASP A 215 -27.69 19.62 0.09
C ASP A 215 -26.85 20.08 -1.12
N GLY A 216 -25.52 20.12 -0.98
CA GLY A 216 -24.60 20.50 -2.06
C GLY A 216 -24.54 22.00 -2.36
N SER A 217 -25.31 22.83 -1.66
CA SER A 217 -25.28 24.30 -1.83
C SER A 217 -24.20 24.98 -0.98
N VAL A 218 -23.90 26.24 -1.29
CA VAL A 218 -22.80 27.00 -0.65
C VAL A 218 -23.29 28.34 -0.10
N VAL A 219 -22.94 28.61 1.16
CA VAL A 219 -23.22 29.90 1.85
C VAL A 219 -21.89 30.58 2.19
N THR A 220 -21.72 31.84 1.83
CA THR A 220 -20.46 32.57 2.06
C THR A 220 -20.62 33.79 2.98
N TRP A 221 -19.56 34.16 3.69
CA TRP A 221 -19.53 35.39 4.50
C TRP A 221 -18.10 35.90 4.71
N GLY A 222 -17.96 37.09 5.30
CA GLY A 222 -16.68 37.79 5.47
C GLY A 222 -16.50 38.90 4.44
N ASP A 223 -15.25 39.18 4.06
CA ASP A 223 -14.93 40.25 3.13
C ASP A 223 -15.50 39.96 1.74
N LYS A 224 -16.25 40.92 1.18
CA LYS A 224 -16.95 40.75 -0.09
C LYS A 224 -15.99 40.64 -1.28
N THR A 225 -14.87 41.34 -1.23
CA THR A 225 -13.85 41.29 -2.28
C THR A 225 -13.10 39.96 -2.24
N ASN A 226 -12.95 39.36 -1.06
CA ASN A 226 -12.31 38.05 -0.87
C ASN A 226 -13.26 36.85 -1.05
N GLY A 227 -14.44 37.05 -1.64
CA GLY A 227 -15.40 35.97 -1.91
C GLY A 227 -16.48 35.75 -0.86
N GLY A 228 -16.61 36.64 0.13
CA GLY A 228 -17.64 36.58 1.18
C GLY A 228 -19.07 36.88 0.73
N ASN A 229 -19.31 37.01 -0.58
CA ASN A 229 -20.63 37.20 -1.16
C ASN A 229 -20.82 36.39 -2.46
N SER A 230 -21.50 35.25 -2.34
CA SER A 230 -21.89 34.37 -3.45
C SER A 230 -23.32 34.60 -3.97
N SER A 231 -24.07 35.58 -3.45
CA SER A 231 -25.52 35.72 -3.74
C SER A 231 -25.90 35.94 -5.20
N ALA A 232 -24.97 36.41 -6.04
CA ALA A 232 -25.16 36.61 -7.48
C ALA A 232 -24.61 35.45 -8.34
N VAL A 233 -24.06 34.41 -7.71
CA VAL A 233 -23.37 33.30 -8.38
C VAL A 233 -24.38 32.18 -8.63
N ALA A 234 -24.68 31.91 -9.90
CA ALA A 234 -25.54 30.80 -10.28
C ALA A 234 -24.84 29.45 -10.05
N GLY A 235 -25.61 28.40 -9.70
CA GLY A 235 -25.09 27.03 -9.55
C GLY A 235 -24.49 26.70 -8.18
N LEU A 236 -24.70 27.55 -7.16
CA LEU A 236 -24.34 27.28 -5.76
C LEU A 236 -25.56 27.02 -4.86
N ASP A 237 -26.73 26.79 -5.46
CA ASP A 237 -28.03 26.61 -4.79
C ASP A 237 -28.38 25.14 -4.49
N GLY A 238 -27.49 24.20 -4.81
CA GLY A 238 -27.71 22.75 -4.64
C GLY A 238 -28.46 22.10 -5.82
N THR A 239 -28.67 22.81 -6.93
CA THR A 239 -29.21 22.20 -8.16
C THR A 239 -28.27 21.15 -8.75
N VAL A 240 -26.97 21.35 -8.58
CA VAL A 240 -25.94 20.33 -8.76
C VAL A 240 -24.94 20.49 -7.64
N ASP A 241 -24.71 19.39 -6.92
CA ASP A 241 -23.97 19.44 -5.68
C ASP A 241 -22.51 19.88 -5.89
N VAL A 242 -22.08 20.84 -5.08
CA VAL A 242 -20.66 21.16 -4.91
C VAL A 242 -20.01 20.06 -4.08
N THR A 243 -18.86 19.56 -4.52
CA THR A 243 -18.11 18.50 -3.84
C THR A 243 -16.80 18.98 -3.25
N GLN A 244 -16.20 20.03 -3.82
CA GLN A 244 -14.96 20.62 -3.35
C GLN A 244 -14.97 22.13 -3.61
N ILE A 245 -14.32 22.90 -2.74
CA ILE A 245 -14.09 24.33 -2.94
C ILE A 245 -12.59 24.59 -2.81
N ALA A 246 -11.99 25.15 -3.86
CA ALA A 246 -10.64 25.68 -3.87
C ALA A 246 -10.65 27.21 -3.68
N SER A 247 -9.55 27.78 -3.19
CA SER A 247 -9.44 29.22 -2.99
C SER A 247 -8.10 29.80 -3.44
N THR A 248 -8.12 31.03 -3.93
CA THR A 248 -6.93 31.89 -3.90
C THR A 248 -6.99 32.72 -2.62
N GLU A 249 -6.10 33.70 -2.44
CA GLU A 249 -6.26 34.65 -1.33
C GLU A 249 -7.57 35.46 -1.43
N PHE A 250 -8.11 35.64 -2.64
CA PHE A 250 -9.18 36.61 -2.92
C PHE A 250 -10.42 36.03 -3.62
N ALA A 251 -10.40 34.76 -4.00
CA ALA A 251 -11.47 34.14 -4.78
C ALA A 251 -11.66 32.66 -4.43
N PHE A 252 -12.85 32.15 -4.74
CA PHE A 252 -13.20 30.74 -4.62
C PHE A 252 -13.51 30.12 -5.99
N ALA A 253 -13.28 28.81 -6.10
CA ALA A 253 -13.68 27.97 -7.21
C ALA A 253 -14.33 26.68 -6.67
N ALA A 254 -15.61 26.47 -6.96
CA ALA A 254 -16.37 25.29 -6.55
C ALA A 254 -16.42 24.24 -7.66
N LEU A 255 -15.96 23.03 -7.37
CA LEU A 255 -16.08 21.85 -8.22
C LEU A 255 -17.40 21.12 -7.93
N ARG A 256 -18.21 20.92 -8.96
CA ARG A 256 -19.52 20.27 -8.87
C ARG A 256 -19.45 18.77 -9.22
N THR A 257 -20.48 18.00 -8.86
CA THR A 257 -20.56 16.54 -9.12
C THR A 257 -20.50 16.16 -10.60
N ASP A 258 -20.91 17.06 -11.50
CA ASP A 258 -20.81 16.90 -12.95
C ASP A 258 -19.40 17.23 -13.50
N GLY A 259 -18.45 17.58 -12.64
CA GLY A 259 -17.08 17.95 -13.01
C GLY A 259 -16.93 19.36 -13.56
N SER A 260 -17.97 20.19 -13.51
CA SER A 260 -17.86 21.60 -13.88
C SER A 260 -17.43 22.48 -12.71
N VAL A 261 -16.98 23.70 -13.01
CA VAL A 261 -16.45 24.64 -12.03
C VAL A 261 -17.18 25.98 -12.07
N VAL A 262 -17.49 26.52 -10.89
CA VAL A 262 -18.09 27.85 -10.70
C VAL A 262 -17.18 28.70 -9.82
N THR A 263 -16.92 29.96 -10.20
CA THR A 263 -15.97 30.84 -9.49
C THR A 263 -16.62 32.12 -9.00
N TRP A 264 -16.10 32.70 -7.91
CA TRP A 264 -16.52 34.01 -7.41
C TRP A 264 -15.45 34.67 -6.53
N GLY A 265 -15.61 35.97 -6.24
CA GLY A 265 -14.64 36.78 -5.49
C GLY A 265 -13.96 37.82 -6.38
N TYR A 266 -12.72 38.19 -6.07
CA TYR A 266 -12.01 39.21 -6.83
C TYR A 266 -11.63 38.70 -8.23
N SER A 267 -12.27 39.27 -9.26
CA SER A 267 -12.17 38.83 -10.65
C SER A 267 -10.72 38.67 -11.16
N PRO A 268 -9.81 39.65 -11.00
CA PRO A 268 -8.42 39.50 -11.46
C PRO A 268 -7.63 38.37 -10.81
N ASN A 269 -8.07 37.90 -9.63
CA ASN A 269 -7.36 36.88 -8.85
C ASN A 269 -8.10 35.54 -8.80
N GLY A 270 -8.83 35.22 -9.88
CA GLY A 270 -9.48 33.93 -10.09
C GLY A 270 -11.00 33.93 -9.89
N GLY A 271 -11.60 35.05 -9.46
CA GLY A 271 -13.04 35.16 -9.23
C GLY A 271 -13.89 35.12 -10.51
N ASP A 272 -13.28 35.37 -11.67
CA ASP A 272 -13.92 35.33 -12.99
C ASP A 272 -13.26 34.29 -13.88
N SER A 273 -14.01 33.23 -14.21
CA SER A 273 -13.59 32.14 -15.10
C SER A 273 -14.30 32.18 -16.46
N SER A 274 -15.01 33.28 -16.79
CA SER A 274 -15.81 33.38 -18.01
C SER A 274 -15.02 33.14 -19.31
N ALA A 275 -13.73 33.51 -19.33
CA ALA A 275 -12.82 33.28 -20.46
C ALA A 275 -12.54 31.78 -20.73
N VAL A 276 -12.68 30.92 -19.72
CA VAL A 276 -12.41 29.48 -19.79
C VAL A 276 -13.65 28.63 -19.52
N ALA A 277 -14.84 29.24 -19.37
CA ALA A 277 -16.06 28.57 -18.96
C ALA A 277 -16.42 27.37 -19.84
N SER A 278 -16.21 27.45 -21.16
CA SER A 278 -16.47 26.35 -22.10
C SER A 278 -15.47 25.20 -22.00
N GLN A 279 -14.44 25.31 -21.15
CA GLN A 279 -13.41 24.30 -20.94
C GLN A 279 -13.56 23.64 -19.55
N ILE A 280 -14.40 24.18 -18.67
CA ILE A 280 -14.63 23.70 -17.30
C ILE A 280 -16.12 23.48 -17.05
N ASP A 281 -16.85 23.08 -18.09
CA ASP A 281 -18.31 22.95 -18.11
C ASP A 281 -18.83 21.55 -17.73
N GLY A 282 -17.94 20.60 -17.42
CA GLY A 282 -18.31 19.24 -17.01
C GLY A 282 -18.72 18.32 -18.16
N THR A 283 -18.63 18.77 -19.43
CA THR A 283 -18.80 17.86 -20.57
C THR A 283 -17.70 16.78 -20.60
N PRO A 284 -17.87 15.64 -21.29
CA PRO A 284 -16.99 14.47 -21.14
C PRO A 284 -15.46 14.67 -21.33
N ASN A 285 -15.04 15.76 -22.00
CA ASN A 285 -13.63 16.12 -22.17
C ASN A 285 -13.21 17.33 -21.32
N HIS A 286 -14.13 17.92 -20.56
CA HIS A 286 -13.97 19.11 -19.74
C HIS A 286 -14.23 18.83 -18.24
N THR A 287 -14.38 17.56 -17.87
CA THR A 287 -14.60 17.12 -16.48
C THR A 287 -13.36 17.40 -15.65
N VAL A 288 -13.46 18.35 -14.72
CA VAL A 288 -12.43 18.69 -13.75
C VAL A 288 -12.46 17.71 -12.58
N THR A 289 -11.28 17.28 -12.12
CA THR A 289 -11.11 16.35 -10.98
C THR A 289 -10.41 17.01 -9.80
N GLN A 290 -9.61 18.04 -10.05
CA GLN A 290 -8.87 18.77 -9.03
C GLN A 290 -8.66 20.22 -9.44
N ILE A 291 -8.68 21.12 -8.46
CA ILE A 291 -8.31 22.53 -8.64
C ILE A 291 -7.16 22.84 -7.67
N VAL A 292 -6.11 23.45 -8.19
CA VAL A 292 -4.95 23.94 -7.43
C VAL A 292 -4.82 25.44 -7.65
N SER A 293 -4.32 26.17 -6.67
CA SER A 293 -4.19 27.62 -6.71
C SER A 293 -2.76 28.08 -6.41
N THR A 294 -2.39 29.23 -6.98
CA THR A 294 -1.43 30.14 -6.37
C THR A 294 -2.21 31.15 -5.52
N ASN A 295 -1.55 32.17 -4.94
CA ASN A 295 -2.25 33.21 -4.18
C ASN A 295 -3.27 33.98 -5.04
N THR A 296 -3.15 33.96 -6.38
CA THR A 296 -3.98 34.79 -7.27
C THR A 296 -4.39 34.13 -8.60
N ALA A 297 -4.09 32.86 -8.84
CA ALA A 297 -4.52 32.13 -10.03
C ALA A 297 -4.93 30.70 -9.69
N PHE A 298 -5.74 30.08 -10.56
CA PHE A 298 -6.17 28.70 -10.47
C PHE A 298 -5.67 27.87 -11.66
N ALA A 299 -5.46 26.57 -11.42
CA ALA A 299 -5.21 25.54 -12.39
C ALA A 299 -6.15 24.35 -12.11
N ALA A 300 -6.99 23.99 -13.08
CA ALA A 300 -7.89 22.85 -13.02
C ALA A 300 -7.32 21.66 -13.82
N LEU A 301 -7.15 20.53 -13.14
CA LEU A 301 -6.80 19.25 -13.74
C LEU A 301 -8.07 18.51 -14.18
N ARG A 302 -8.05 17.95 -15.38
CA ARG A 302 -9.16 17.19 -15.96
C ARG A 302 -8.94 15.69 -15.96
N THR A 303 -10.02 14.95 -16.22
CA THR A 303 -10.01 13.49 -16.38
C THR A 303 -9.12 13.01 -17.54
N ASP A 304 -8.90 13.83 -18.56
CA ASP A 304 -8.05 13.53 -19.72
C ASP A 304 -6.58 13.94 -19.50
N GLY A 305 -6.19 14.26 -18.26
CA GLY A 305 -4.83 14.67 -17.93
C GLY A 305 -4.45 16.08 -18.39
N SER A 306 -5.36 16.83 -19.03
CA SER A 306 -5.12 18.22 -19.42
C SER A 306 -5.32 19.20 -18.26
N VAL A 307 -4.71 20.38 -18.38
CA VAL A 307 -4.80 21.45 -17.37
C VAL A 307 -5.31 22.74 -18.01
N VAL A 308 -6.21 23.45 -17.32
CA VAL A 308 -6.63 24.81 -17.70
C VAL A 308 -6.54 25.78 -16.56
N THR A 309 -6.10 26.98 -16.89
CA THR A 309 -5.72 28.01 -15.93
C THR A 309 -6.52 29.29 -16.13
N TRP A 310 -6.74 30.04 -15.05
CA TRP A 310 -7.33 31.38 -15.09
C TRP A 310 -6.93 32.19 -13.84
N GLY A 311 -7.26 33.48 -13.84
CA GLY A 311 -6.87 34.43 -12.80
C GLY A 311 -5.67 35.29 -13.22
N ASN A 312 -4.80 35.64 -12.28
CA ASN A 312 -3.71 36.57 -12.56
C ASN A 312 -2.67 35.96 -13.52
N ASN A 313 -2.50 36.56 -14.70
CA ASN A 313 -1.61 36.05 -15.74
C ASN A 313 -0.19 35.80 -15.26
N SER A 314 0.39 36.76 -14.53
CA SER A 314 1.77 36.68 -14.04
C SER A 314 1.95 35.62 -12.95
N ALA A 315 0.86 35.20 -12.30
CA ALA A 315 0.85 34.18 -11.26
C ALA A 315 0.46 32.78 -11.78
N GLY A 316 0.51 32.57 -13.10
CA GLY A 316 0.19 31.28 -13.73
C GLY A 316 -1.25 31.14 -14.24
N GLY A 317 -2.05 32.21 -14.20
CA GLY A 317 -3.38 32.25 -14.84
C GLY A 317 -3.30 32.12 -16.36
N ASP A 318 -2.18 32.54 -16.96
CA ASP A 318 -1.85 32.32 -18.37
C ASP A 318 -0.82 31.18 -18.50
N SER A 319 -1.23 30.08 -19.12
CA SER A 319 -0.41 28.90 -19.42
C SER A 319 -0.10 28.74 -20.91
N SER A 320 -0.36 29.77 -21.72
CA SER A 320 -0.22 29.70 -23.19
C SER A 320 1.18 29.31 -23.67
N THR A 321 2.22 29.67 -22.91
CA THR A 321 3.63 29.33 -23.21
C THR A 321 3.93 27.84 -23.09
N VAL A 322 3.14 27.09 -22.31
CA VAL A 322 3.30 25.66 -22.04
C VAL A 322 2.08 24.83 -22.46
N ALA A 323 1.15 25.42 -23.22
CA ALA A 323 -0.13 24.80 -23.55
C ALA A 323 0.00 23.42 -24.22
N THR A 324 1.02 23.21 -25.06
CA THR A 324 1.27 21.91 -25.71
C THR A 324 1.67 20.81 -24.73
N SER A 325 2.25 21.19 -23.58
CA SER A 325 2.70 20.25 -22.56
C SER A 325 1.59 19.94 -21.53
N LEU A 326 0.51 20.73 -21.52
CA LEU A 326 -0.63 20.64 -20.61
C LEU A 326 -1.93 20.19 -21.31
N ASN A 327 -1.84 19.68 -22.54
CA ASN A 327 -2.99 19.32 -23.38
C ASN A 327 -3.49 17.87 -23.23
N GLY A 328 -2.97 17.11 -22.26
CA GLY A 328 -3.32 15.69 -22.07
C GLY A 328 -2.60 14.71 -23.01
N SER A 329 -1.62 15.15 -23.80
CA SER A 329 -0.80 14.22 -24.61
C SER A 329 0.09 13.29 -23.77
N VAL A 330 0.45 13.74 -22.57
CA VAL A 330 0.89 12.91 -21.45
C VAL A 330 0.24 13.51 -20.22
N ASP A 331 -0.37 12.66 -19.42
CA ASP A 331 -1.27 13.09 -18.37
C ASP A 331 -0.53 13.83 -17.27
N VAL A 332 -1.04 14.99 -16.88
CA VAL A 332 -0.67 15.61 -15.61
C VAL A 332 -1.33 14.80 -14.49
N THR A 333 -0.53 14.34 -13.53
CA THR A 333 -1.01 13.52 -12.40
C THR A 333 -1.15 14.35 -11.13
N GLN A 334 -0.34 15.41 -10.96
CA GLN A 334 -0.36 16.30 -9.81
C GLN A 334 0.06 17.72 -10.21
N ILE A 335 -0.49 18.73 -9.55
CA ILE A 335 -0.09 20.13 -9.71
C ILE A 335 0.33 20.68 -8.34
N PHE A 336 1.49 21.31 -8.32
CA PHE A 336 2.07 22.02 -7.19
C PHE A 336 2.16 23.51 -7.52
N SER A 337 2.38 24.32 -6.50
CA SER A 337 2.42 25.77 -6.68
C SER A 337 3.40 26.44 -5.71
N THR A 338 3.84 27.65 -6.07
CA THR A 338 4.36 28.69 -5.18
C THR A 338 3.29 29.81 -5.11
N VAL A 339 3.56 30.93 -4.43
CA VAL A 339 2.59 32.05 -4.38
C VAL A 339 2.28 32.65 -5.76
N SER A 340 3.11 32.36 -6.77
CA SER A 340 3.01 32.97 -8.11
C SER A 340 3.41 32.07 -9.29
N ALA A 341 3.60 30.77 -9.09
CA ALA A 341 3.90 29.84 -10.17
C ALA A 341 3.33 28.46 -9.89
N PHE A 342 3.20 27.65 -10.95
CA PHE A 342 2.79 26.26 -10.88
C PHE A 342 3.89 25.33 -11.39
N ALA A 343 3.87 24.09 -10.89
CA ALA A 343 4.65 22.96 -11.38
C ALA A 343 3.75 21.73 -11.51
N ALA A 344 3.58 21.21 -12.71
CA ALA A 344 2.78 20.01 -13.00
C ALA A 344 3.69 18.78 -13.15
N LEU A 345 3.47 17.76 -12.31
CA LEU A 345 4.07 16.43 -12.47
C LEU A 345 3.24 15.63 -13.46
N ARG A 346 3.90 14.98 -14.40
CA ARG A 346 3.25 14.17 -15.43
C ARG A 346 3.49 12.68 -15.23
N SER A 347 2.70 11.86 -15.90
CA SER A 347 2.72 10.40 -15.78
C SER A 347 4.02 9.74 -16.24
N ASP A 348 4.88 10.47 -16.95
CA ASP A 348 6.22 10.05 -17.38
C ASP A 348 7.35 10.56 -16.47
N GLY A 349 7.00 11.07 -15.28
CA GLY A 349 7.96 11.61 -14.31
C GLY A 349 8.53 12.99 -14.64
N SER A 350 8.17 13.58 -15.79
CA SER A 350 8.59 14.94 -16.17
C SER A 350 7.78 16.02 -15.44
N VAL A 351 8.37 17.21 -15.33
CA VAL A 351 7.73 18.37 -14.68
C VAL A 351 7.65 19.55 -15.66
N VAL A 352 6.48 20.17 -15.74
CA VAL A 352 6.22 21.37 -16.53
C VAL A 352 5.94 22.53 -15.58
N THR A 353 6.62 23.66 -15.76
CA THR A 353 6.46 24.84 -14.89
C THR A 353 5.96 26.04 -15.68
N TRP A 354 5.17 26.91 -15.04
CA TRP A 354 4.71 28.18 -15.62
C TRP A 354 4.31 29.19 -14.55
N GLY A 355 4.10 30.45 -14.96
CA GLY A 355 3.85 31.58 -14.07
C GLY A 355 5.08 32.46 -13.90
N SER A 356 5.22 33.12 -12.74
CA SER A 356 6.33 34.05 -12.49
C SER A 356 7.67 33.31 -12.47
N SER A 357 8.64 33.75 -13.25
CA SER A 357 9.98 33.16 -13.27
C SER A 357 10.68 33.25 -11.91
N SER A 358 10.54 34.37 -11.20
CA SER A 358 11.05 34.54 -9.83
C SER A 358 10.30 33.68 -8.83
N GLY A 359 9.09 33.23 -9.15
CA GLY A 359 8.30 32.28 -8.35
C GLY A 359 8.57 30.82 -8.70
N GLY A 360 9.50 30.49 -9.60
CA GLY A 360 9.76 29.11 -10.03
C GLY A 360 8.96 28.67 -11.25
N GLY A 361 8.32 29.58 -11.98
CA GLY A 361 7.64 29.33 -13.25
C GLY A 361 8.58 29.12 -14.44
N ASP A 362 9.89 29.21 -14.23
CA ASP A 362 10.93 28.85 -15.19
C ASP A 362 11.88 27.82 -14.57
N SER A 363 11.82 26.58 -15.06
CA SER A 363 12.73 25.50 -14.68
C SER A 363 13.77 25.17 -15.75
N SER A 364 13.92 26.00 -16.80
CA SER A 364 14.79 25.71 -17.95
C SER A 364 16.27 25.53 -17.61
N THR A 365 16.72 26.08 -16.49
CA THR A 365 18.11 25.95 -16.00
C THR A 365 18.35 24.66 -15.23
N VAL A 366 17.35 23.79 -15.12
CA VAL A 366 17.36 22.61 -14.27
C VAL A 366 16.80 21.41 -15.04
N ALA A 367 17.55 20.31 -15.11
CA ALA A 367 17.04 19.08 -15.69
C ALA A 367 16.01 18.44 -14.73
N ILE A 368 14.73 18.60 -15.05
CA ILE A 368 13.61 18.00 -14.30
C ILE A 368 12.86 17.07 -15.27
N GLY A 369 12.90 15.76 -15.00
CA GLY A 369 12.46 14.70 -15.92
C GLY A 369 13.62 13.99 -16.64
N GLY A 370 13.45 12.70 -16.94
CA GLY A 370 14.49 11.83 -17.51
C GLY A 370 14.31 10.36 -17.10
N THR A 371 15.41 9.67 -16.76
CA THR A 371 15.40 8.26 -16.31
C THR A 371 15.04 8.09 -14.82
N LEU A 372 14.83 9.18 -14.10
CA LEU A 372 14.54 9.20 -12.67
C LEU A 372 13.28 10.02 -12.44
N ASP A 373 12.27 9.38 -11.87
CA ASP A 373 10.96 10.00 -11.68
C ASP A 373 10.98 10.92 -10.46
N VAL A 374 10.27 12.04 -10.55
CA VAL A 374 9.98 12.90 -9.40
C VAL A 374 8.84 12.28 -8.60
N THR A 375 9.05 12.07 -7.30
CA THR A 375 8.08 11.43 -6.40
C THR A 375 7.37 12.44 -5.50
N GLN A 376 8.00 13.59 -5.23
CA GLN A 376 7.43 14.66 -4.41
C GLN A 376 7.95 16.03 -4.88
N ILE A 377 7.11 17.05 -4.83
CA ILE A 377 7.53 18.46 -4.97
C ILE A 377 7.10 19.22 -3.71
N ALA A 378 8.03 19.97 -3.14
CA ALA A 378 7.82 20.92 -2.04
C ALA A 378 8.09 22.35 -2.52
N SER A 379 7.49 23.35 -1.87
CA SER A 379 7.65 24.75 -2.24
C SER A 379 7.77 25.70 -1.05
N THR A 380 8.69 26.66 -1.17
CA THR A 380 8.68 27.90 -0.38
C THR A 380 7.71 28.89 -1.04
N GLN A 381 7.68 30.17 -0.61
CA GLN A 381 6.85 31.14 -1.31
C GLN A 381 7.22 31.32 -2.79
N THR A 382 8.48 31.09 -3.17
CA THR A 382 8.99 31.48 -4.50
C THR A 382 9.97 30.49 -5.12
N ALA A 383 10.17 29.32 -4.50
CA ALA A 383 11.04 28.28 -5.02
C ALA A 383 10.42 26.90 -4.83
N PHE A 384 10.87 25.95 -5.62
CA PHE A 384 10.49 24.55 -5.55
C PHE A 384 11.69 23.64 -5.28
N ALA A 385 11.43 22.49 -4.68
CA ALA A 385 12.35 21.37 -4.51
C ALA A 385 11.64 20.07 -4.91
N ALA A 386 12.18 19.34 -5.87
CA ALA A 386 11.69 18.05 -6.34
C ALA A 386 12.57 16.93 -5.78
N LEU A 387 11.94 15.97 -5.09
CA LEU A 387 12.53 14.71 -4.66
C LEU A 387 12.39 13.67 -5.79
N ARG A 388 13.47 12.95 -6.07
CA ARG A 388 13.50 11.88 -7.07
C ARG A 388 13.48 10.49 -6.45
N THR A 389 13.22 9.49 -7.27
CA THR A 389 13.20 8.07 -6.89
C THR A 389 14.52 7.54 -6.32
N ASP A 390 15.65 8.19 -6.61
CA ASP A 390 16.98 7.85 -6.08
C ASP A 390 17.33 8.62 -4.79
N GLY A 391 16.34 9.27 -4.16
CA GLY A 391 16.56 10.06 -2.95
C GLY A 391 17.26 11.40 -3.18
N SER A 392 17.61 11.75 -4.43
CA SER A 392 18.20 13.05 -4.76
C SER A 392 17.16 14.18 -4.80
N VAL A 393 17.60 15.42 -4.51
CA VAL A 393 16.74 16.61 -4.54
C VAL A 393 17.28 17.65 -5.51
N VAL A 394 16.39 18.21 -6.31
CA VAL A 394 16.71 19.30 -7.23
C VAL A 394 15.78 20.50 -7.03
N THR A 395 16.35 21.70 -7.07
CA THR A 395 15.67 22.94 -6.69
C THR A 395 15.71 23.97 -7.81
N TRP A 396 14.69 24.83 -7.89
CA TRP A 396 14.62 25.96 -8.82
C TRP A 396 13.73 27.08 -8.29
N GLY A 397 13.72 28.23 -8.96
CA GLY A 397 13.03 29.45 -8.52
C GLY A 397 13.95 30.46 -7.84
N ASP A 398 13.42 31.29 -6.93
CA ASP A 398 14.21 32.36 -6.31
C ASP A 398 15.42 31.82 -5.54
N SER A 399 16.61 32.30 -5.91
CA SER A 399 17.88 31.82 -5.35
C SER A 399 18.04 32.08 -3.86
N THR A 400 17.41 33.13 -3.32
CA THR A 400 17.47 33.48 -1.90
C THR A 400 16.49 32.66 -1.08
N ASN A 401 15.34 32.30 -1.66
CA ASN A 401 14.28 31.54 -1.00
C ASN A 401 14.36 30.02 -1.28
N GLY A 402 15.55 29.50 -1.53
CA GLY A 402 15.82 28.06 -1.62
C GLY A 402 15.91 27.48 -3.03
N GLY A 403 15.72 28.28 -4.08
CA GLY A 403 15.89 27.84 -5.47
C GLY A 403 17.33 27.46 -5.82
N LYS A 404 18.31 27.92 -5.03
CA LYS A 404 19.73 27.56 -5.16
C LYS A 404 20.18 26.69 -3.98
N SER A 405 20.44 25.40 -4.24
CA SER A 405 20.95 24.43 -3.26
C SER A 405 22.45 24.12 -3.39
N SER A 406 23.21 24.85 -4.21
CA SER A 406 24.61 24.51 -4.55
C SER A 406 25.56 24.38 -3.36
N ALA A 407 25.24 25.01 -2.22
CA ALA A 407 26.03 24.92 -0.99
C ALA A 407 25.89 23.56 -0.28
N VAL A 408 24.78 22.85 -0.51
CA VAL A 408 24.43 21.56 0.12
C VAL A 408 24.24 20.45 -0.91
N ALA A 409 24.67 20.66 -2.16
CA ALA A 409 24.40 19.74 -3.27
C ALA A 409 24.89 18.30 -3.01
N ALA A 410 26.06 18.14 -2.38
CA ALA A 410 26.62 16.83 -2.01
C ALA A 410 25.85 16.10 -0.89
N GLN A 411 24.93 16.79 -0.20
CA GLN A 411 24.07 16.20 0.83
C GLN A 411 22.67 15.85 0.28
N LEU A 412 22.38 16.28 -0.96
CA LEU A 412 21.10 16.13 -1.65
C LEU A 412 21.23 15.29 -2.94
N ASP A 413 22.35 14.57 -3.10
CA ASP A 413 22.70 13.83 -4.31
C ASP A 413 22.22 12.37 -4.33
N GLY A 414 21.48 11.94 -3.31
CA GLY A 414 21.00 10.56 -3.15
C GLY A 414 22.03 9.61 -2.50
N THR A 415 23.18 10.10 -2.03
CA THR A 415 24.13 9.27 -1.25
C THR A 415 23.54 8.79 0.08
N VAL A 416 22.70 9.63 0.69
CA VAL A 416 21.75 9.25 1.73
C VAL A 416 20.41 9.79 1.29
N ASP A 417 19.45 8.90 1.09
CA ASP A 417 18.15 9.25 0.51
C ASP A 417 17.45 10.32 1.34
N VAL A 418 16.99 11.39 0.68
CA VAL A 418 16.01 12.29 1.27
C VAL A 418 14.67 11.59 1.27
N VAL A 419 14.03 11.53 2.43
CA VAL A 419 12.72 10.86 2.61
C VAL A 419 11.57 11.87 2.77
N SER A 420 11.87 13.13 3.12
CA SER A 420 10.87 14.20 3.25
C SER A 420 11.50 15.58 3.13
N ILE A 421 10.74 16.55 2.62
CA ILE A 421 11.16 17.95 2.52
C ILE A 421 10.14 18.85 3.25
N TYR A 422 10.64 19.65 4.17
CA TYR A 422 9.90 20.65 4.95
C TYR A 422 10.28 22.07 4.50
N THR A 423 9.40 23.03 4.78
CA THR A 423 9.50 24.39 4.22
C THR A 423 9.06 25.47 5.19
N THR A 424 9.82 26.56 5.24
CA THR A 424 9.34 27.89 5.66
C THR A 424 9.08 28.75 4.42
N ASP A 425 8.84 30.05 4.58
CA ASP A 425 8.55 30.92 3.45
C ASP A 425 9.74 31.17 2.53
N GLY A 426 10.96 30.96 3.01
CA GLY A 426 12.16 31.13 2.21
C GLY A 426 13.23 30.07 2.42
N ALA A 427 12.97 28.99 3.15
CA ALA A 427 13.95 27.94 3.36
C ALA A 427 13.34 26.54 3.28
N PHE A 428 14.20 25.58 2.98
CA PHE A 428 13.90 24.16 2.98
C PHE A 428 14.70 23.44 4.06
N ALA A 429 14.13 22.34 4.56
CA ALA A 429 14.80 21.37 5.42
C ALA A 429 14.48 19.96 4.91
N ALA A 430 15.49 19.20 4.47
CA ALA A 430 15.34 17.83 4.00
C ALA A 430 15.69 16.84 5.11
N LEU A 431 14.75 15.95 5.45
CA LEU A 431 14.98 14.78 6.30
C LEU A 431 15.52 13.65 5.44
N ARG A 432 16.64 13.09 5.89
CA ARG A 432 17.32 11.97 5.23
C ARG A 432 17.03 10.66 5.97
N ALA A 433 17.21 9.54 5.28
CA ALA A 433 16.92 8.19 5.79
C ALA A 433 17.70 7.81 7.07
N ASP A 434 18.83 8.48 7.35
CA ASP A 434 19.61 8.34 8.57
C ASP A 434 19.08 9.18 9.76
N GLY A 435 17.95 9.86 9.59
CA GLY A 435 17.35 10.74 10.58
C GLY A 435 18.05 12.09 10.72
N SER A 436 18.91 12.48 9.78
CA SER A 436 19.57 13.78 9.77
C SER A 436 18.82 14.82 8.94
N ILE A 437 19.06 16.10 9.22
CA ILE A 437 18.42 17.23 8.52
C ILE A 437 19.45 18.08 7.78
N VAL A 438 19.16 18.39 6.52
CA VAL A 438 19.92 19.32 5.67
C VAL A 438 19.06 20.55 5.39
N THR A 439 19.57 21.75 5.68
CA THR A 439 18.82 23.02 5.47
C THR A 439 19.48 23.89 4.41
N TRP A 440 18.66 24.64 3.65
CA TRP A 440 19.14 25.66 2.72
C TRP A 440 18.07 26.73 2.44
N GLY A 441 18.47 27.82 1.79
CA GLY A 441 17.62 28.98 1.50
C GLY A 441 17.94 30.16 2.40
N ASN A 442 16.93 30.98 2.69
CA ASN A 442 17.10 32.24 3.40
C ASN A 442 17.47 32.00 4.86
N ALA A 443 18.67 32.44 5.26
CA ALA A 443 19.20 32.22 6.60
C ALA A 443 18.31 32.82 7.70
N SER A 444 17.65 33.95 7.45
CA SER A 444 16.75 34.61 8.41
C SER A 444 15.39 33.93 8.52
N LEU A 445 15.08 33.00 7.61
CA LEU A 445 13.83 32.23 7.56
C LEU A 445 14.09 30.73 7.83
N GLY A 446 15.17 30.38 8.53
CA GLY A 446 15.47 28.99 8.91
C GLY A 446 16.42 28.25 7.96
N GLY A 447 16.92 28.88 6.90
CA GLY A 447 17.90 28.27 5.99
C GLY A 447 19.30 28.08 6.59
N ASN A 448 19.52 28.54 7.82
CA ASN A 448 20.75 28.32 8.58
C ASN A 448 20.45 27.61 9.90
N SER A 449 20.80 26.32 10.00
CA SER A 449 20.68 25.51 11.21
C SER A 449 22.00 25.35 11.99
N SER A 450 23.03 26.16 11.71
CA SER A 450 24.37 25.97 12.28
C SER A 450 24.42 25.99 13.81
N THR A 451 23.49 26.69 14.46
CA THR A 451 23.38 26.79 15.93
C THR A 451 22.91 25.49 16.58
N VAL A 452 22.24 24.61 15.83
CA VAL A 452 21.70 23.33 16.30
C VAL A 452 22.23 22.14 15.49
N ALA A 453 23.26 22.32 14.67
CA ALA A 453 23.74 21.31 13.73
C ALA A 453 24.08 19.97 14.40
N SER A 454 24.67 19.98 15.60
CA SER A 454 25.00 18.75 16.36
C SER A 454 23.77 17.97 16.82
N GLN A 455 22.60 18.61 16.86
CA GLN A 455 21.33 18.00 17.25
C GLN A 455 20.55 17.43 16.06
N LEU A 456 20.98 17.75 14.83
CA LEU A 456 20.32 17.41 13.57
C LEU A 456 21.07 16.33 12.77
N THR A 457 22.04 15.65 13.39
CA THR A 457 22.87 14.64 12.72
C THR A 457 22.21 13.27 12.62
N SER A 458 21.16 13.01 13.40
CA SER A 458 20.43 11.74 13.45
C SER A 458 19.19 11.84 14.35
N GLY A 459 18.25 10.90 14.22
CA GLY A 459 17.14 10.71 15.16
C GLY A 459 15.98 11.70 15.02
N VAL A 460 16.00 12.57 14.01
CA VAL A 460 14.81 13.34 13.61
C VAL A 460 13.85 12.41 12.88
N VAL A 461 12.57 12.44 13.26
CA VAL A 461 11.52 11.58 12.68
C VAL A 461 10.41 12.38 12.01
N GLY A 462 10.36 13.69 12.24
CA GLY A 462 9.36 14.57 11.65
C GLY A 462 9.62 16.05 11.94
N ALA A 463 8.89 16.92 11.25
CA ALA A 463 8.91 18.37 11.45
C ALA A 463 7.53 18.96 11.19
N ALA A 464 7.24 20.14 11.75
CA ALA A 464 6.00 20.86 11.48
C ALA A 464 5.84 21.15 9.97
N ASN A 465 4.74 20.71 9.36
CA ASN A 465 4.40 20.88 7.94
C ASN A 465 2.93 21.31 7.75
N ILE A 466 2.65 22.13 6.72
CA ILE A 466 1.29 22.57 6.34
C ILE A 466 0.51 21.46 5.61
N GLY A 467 1.20 20.53 4.93
CA GLY A 467 0.58 19.60 3.96
C GLY A 467 0.47 18.14 4.41
N GLY A 468 0.89 17.82 5.64
CA GLY A 468 0.83 16.47 6.18
C GLY A 468 0.16 16.49 7.54
N ASN A 469 -0.59 15.43 7.85
CA ASN A 469 -0.75 15.04 9.25
C ASN A 469 0.66 14.80 9.78
N ASP A 470 1.22 15.71 10.55
CA ASP A 470 2.34 15.42 11.46
C ASP A 470 1.82 14.61 12.66
N VAL A 471 0.97 13.63 12.36
CA VAL A 471 0.73 12.47 13.18
C VAL A 471 1.89 11.57 12.83
N TYR A 472 2.60 11.06 13.83
CA TYR A 472 3.38 9.85 13.67
C TYR A 472 2.49 8.80 12.98
N ILE A 473 2.64 8.61 11.66
CA ILE A 473 1.90 7.60 10.92
C ILE A 473 2.60 6.31 11.25
N ASN A 474 2.08 5.64 12.28
CA ASN A 474 2.42 4.26 12.53
C ASN A 474 2.26 3.46 11.23
N HIS A 475 3.37 2.95 10.71
CA HIS A 475 3.43 2.15 9.51
C HIS A 475 2.79 0.80 9.80
N ALA A 476 1.87 0.37 8.93
CA ALA A 476 1.27 -0.96 9.07
C ALA A 476 2.30 -2.05 8.73
N PRO A 477 2.17 -3.28 9.26
CA PRO A 477 3.13 -4.34 9.03
C PRO A 477 3.08 -4.75 7.55
N THR A 478 4.23 -4.75 6.91
CA THR A 478 4.41 -5.31 5.57
C THR A 478 4.82 -6.79 5.66
N GLY A 479 4.87 -7.50 4.53
CA GLY A 479 5.18 -8.94 4.50
C GLY A 479 3.96 -9.84 4.76
N THR A 480 4.24 -11.12 5.01
CA THR A 480 3.23 -12.18 5.12
C THR A 480 3.43 -13.05 6.36
N VAL A 481 2.34 -13.67 6.81
CA VAL A 481 2.35 -14.75 7.81
C VAL A 481 1.90 -16.03 7.10
N SER A 482 2.63 -17.12 7.29
CA SER A 482 2.45 -18.37 6.57
C SER A 482 2.32 -19.54 7.53
N ILE A 483 1.42 -20.46 7.19
CA ILE A 483 1.22 -21.73 7.89
C ILE A 483 1.86 -22.85 7.05
N ALA A 484 2.61 -23.74 7.70
CA ALA A 484 3.15 -24.95 7.09
C ALA A 484 2.76 -26.18 7.91
N GLY A 485 2.48 -27.29 7.25
CA GLY A 485 2.06 -28.55 7.86
C GLY A 485 0.94 -29.22 7.07
N THR A 486 0.42 -30.33 7.58
CA THR A 486 -0.70 -31.05 6.99
C THR A 486 -1.96 -30.76 7.78
N ASP A 487 -3.03 -30.39 7.08
CA ASP A 487 -4.34 -30.02 7.66
C ASP A 487 -5.15 -31.27 8.05
N THR A 488 -4.57 -32.20 8.82
CA THR A 488 -5.24 -33.42 9.28
C THR A 488 -5.11 -33.55 10.79
N GLN A 489 -6.16 -34.04 11.45
CA GLN A 489 -6.19 -34.26 12.89
C GLN A 489 -4.92 -34.95 13.41
N GLY A 490 -4.35 -34.42 14.48
CA GLY A 490 -3.14 -34.94 15.13
C GLY A 490 -1.82 -34.46 14.51
N GLN A 491 -1.85 -33.78 13.36
CA GLN A 491 -0.67 -33.19 12.75
C GLN A 491 -0.31 -31.83 13.37
N THR A 492 0.95 -31.43 13.23
CA THR A 492 1.45 -30.14 13.72
C THR A 492 1.53 -29.12 12.60
N LEU A 493 0.86 -27.99 12.78
CA LEU A 493 1.01 -26.79 11.98
C LEU A 493 2.06 -25.86 12.60
N THR A 494 2.85 -25.19 11.77
CA THR A 494 3.89 -24.25 12.18
C THR A 494 3.67 -22.89 11.52
N ALA A 495 3.77 -21.83 12.30
CA ALA A 495 3.67 -20.46 11.83
C ALA A 495 5.07 -19.88 11.55
N SER A 496 5.19 -19.18 10.43
CA SER A 496 6.37 -18.42 10.04
C SER A 496 5.94 -17.07 9.47
N ASN A 497 6.88 -16.12 9.36
CA ASN A 497 6.57 -14.81 8.84
C ASN A 497 7.77 -14.16 8.13
N THR A 498 7.45 -13.17 7.29
CA THR A 498 8.40 -12.25 6.64
C THR A 498 8.09 -10.80 7.02
N LEU A 499 7.51 -10.60 8.21
CA LEU A 499 7.02 -9.29 8.62
C LEU A 499 8.18 -8.31 8.69
N ALA A 500 7.93 -7.14 8.14
CA ALA A 500 8.81 -5.99 8.23
C ALA A 500 7.98 -4.77 8.59
N ASP A 501 8.52 -3.97 9.49
CA ASP A 501 7.91 -2.75 9.96
C ASP A 501 8.98 -1.65 9.95
N ALA A 502 8.66 -0.54 9.30
CA ALA A 502 9.54 0.62 9.22
C ALA A 502 9.75 1.24 10.61
N ASP A 503 8.76 1.10 11.49
CA ASP A 503 8.78 1.64 12.84
C ASP A 503 9.34 0.65 13.88
N GLY A 504 9.90 -0.47 13.42
CA GLY A 504 10.57 -1.45 14.26
C GLY A 504 9.68 -2.64 14.62
N LEU A 505 10.24 -3.84 14.47
CA LEU A 505 9.53 -5.09 14.71
C LEU A 505 9.87 -5.62 16.11
N GLY A 506 8.90 -5.59 17.02
CA GLY A 506 9.06 -6.18 18.35
C GLY A 506 9.00 -7.70 18.37
N ALA A 507 9.01 -8.27 19.57
CA ALA A 507 8.88 -9.71 19.76
C ALA A 507 7.51 -10.20 19.26
N ILE A 508 7.52 -11.08 18.26
CA ILE A 508 6.30 -11.61 17.66
C ILE A 508 5.72 -12.73 18.53
N THR A 509 4.41 -12.66 18.74
CA THR A 509 3.59 -13.70 19.34
C THR A 509 2.56 -14.20 18.33
N TYR A 510 2.10 -15.45 18.48
CA TYR A 510 1.16 -16.07 17.55
C TYR A 510 -0.07 -16.60 18.28
N ASN A 511 -1.25 -16.34 17.70
CA ASN A 511 -2.52 -16.89 18.13
C ASN A 511 -3.16 -17.66 16.97
N TRP A 512 -3.39 -18.95 17.17
CA TRP A 512 -4.11 -19.82 16.24
C TRP A 512 -5.61 -19.66 16.45
N MET A 513 -6.37 -19.53 15.36
CA MET A 513 -7.78 -19.17 15.41
C MET A 513 -8.64 -20.02 14.48
N ILE A 514 -9.86 -20.32 14.94
CA ILE A 514 -11.00 -20.76 14.12
C ILE A 514 -12.04 -19.64 14.16
N GLY A 515 -12.29 -19.01 13.01
CA GLY A 515 -13.09 -17.79 12.96
C GLY A 515 -12.51 -16.71 13.86
N ALA A 516 -13.27 -16.24 14.84
CA ALA A 516 -12.83 -15.23 15.82
C ALA A 516 -12.29 -15.82 17.14
N SER A 517 -12.29 -17.15 17.30
CA SER A 517 -11.95 -17.83 18.55
C SER A 517 -10.48 -18.27 18.54
N VAL A 518 -9.73 -17.92 19.59
CA VAL A 518 -8.36 -18.41 19.80
C VAL A 518 -8.39 -19.85 20.31
N ILE A 519 -7.72 -20.75 19.60
CA ILE A 519 -7.64 -22.19 19.91
C ILE A 519 -6.24 -22.62 20.37
N GLY A 520 -5.22 -21.79 20.17
CA GLY A 520 -3.84 -22.08 20.56
C GLY A 520 -2.94 -20.86 20.49
N ILE A 521 -1.80 -20.94 21.18
CA ILE A 521 -0.77 -19.88 21.21
C ILE A 521 0.60 -20.46 20.90
N GLY A 522 1.48 -19.65 20.32
CA GLY A 522 2.85 -20.04 19.97
C GLY A 522 3.05 -20.37 18.49
N SER A 523 4.31 -20.54 18.09
CA SER A 523 4.70 -20.73 16.68
C SER A 523 4.32 -22.11 16.11
N SER A 524 3.74 -23.00 16.91
CA SER A 524 3.22 -24.29 16.45
C SER A 524 1.93 -24.68 17.17
N TYR A 525 1.12 -25.48 16.49
CA TYR A 525 -0.16 -25.98 16.99
C TYR A 525 -0.42 -27.40 16.51
N VAL A 526 -0.83 -28.30 17.42
CA VAL A 526 -1.23 -29.67 17.08
C VAL A 526 -2.73 -29.71 16.89
N LEU A 527 -3.19 -30.11 15.70
CA LEU A 527 -4.61 -30.19 15.35
C LEU A 527 -5.33 -31.21 16.24
N GLN A 528 -6.42 -30.76 16.85
CA GLN A 528 -7.26 -31.51 17.77
C GLN A 528 -8.53 -32.03 17.09
N ALA A 529 -9.24 -32.93 17.77
CA ALA A 529 -10.51 -33.47 17.28
C ALA A 529 -11.58 -32.39 17.03
N GLY A 530 -11.55 -31.30 17.81
CA GLY A 530 -12.49 -30.19 17.67
C GLY A 530 -12.24 -29.30 16.45
N ASP A 531 -11.07 -29.41 15.81
CA ASP A 531 -10.69 -28.58 14.67
C ASP A 531 -11.17 -29.16 13.35
N VAL A 532 -11.47 -30.46 13.31
CA VAL A 532 -11.96 -31.18 12.12
C VAL A 532 -13.18 -30.46 11.54
N GLY A 533 -13.17 -30.29 10.21
CA GLY A 533 -14.22 -29.57 9.48
C GLY A 533 -14.11 -28.03 9.53
N HIS A 534 -13.03 -27.48 10.10
CA HIS A 534 -12.79 -26.04 10.13
C HIS A 534 -11.51 -25.66 9.38
N THR A 535 -11.47 -24.42 8.89
CA THR A 535 -10.23 -23.79 8.42
C THR A 535 -9.61 -22.96 9.55
N LEU A 536 -8.29 -22.99 9.67
CA LEU A 536 -7.56 -22.25 10.70
C LEU A 536 -6.83 -21.05 10.09
N THR A 537 -6.65 -20.01 10.90
CA THR A 537 -5.72 -18.90 10.61
C THR A 537 -4.77 -18.73 11.79
N VAL A 538 -3.61 -18.12 11.57
CA VAL A 538 -2.73 -17.68 12.65
C VAL A 538 -2.51 -16.17 12.54
N THR A 539 -2.70 -15.47 13.66
CA THR A 539 -2.43 -14.04 13.77
C THR A 539 -1.09 -13.86 14.47
N ALA A 540 -0.14 -13.23 13.76
CA ALA A 540 1.10 -12.75 14.33
C ALA A 540 0.87 -11.34 14.90
N SER A 541 1.24 -11.11 16.15
CA SER A 541 1.09 -9.82 16.83
C SER A 541 2.40 -9.42 17.49
N TYR A 542 2.72 -8.13 17.46
CA TYR A 542 3.89 -7.56 18.13
C TYR A 542 3.58 -6.15 18.65
N THR A 543 4.51 -5.60 19.41
CA THR A 543 4.52 -4.18 19.76
C THR A 543 5.74 -3.56 19.13
N ASP A 544 5.58 -2.50 18.35
CA ASP A 544 6.71 -1.81 17.70
C ASP A 544 7.65 -1.18 18.74
N GLN A 545 8.75 -0.56 18.29
CA GLN A 545 9.70 0.09 19.19
C GLN A 545 9.13 1.36 19.86
N TYR A 546 7.93 1.79 19.47
CA TYR A 546 7.21 2.96 19.95
C TYR A 546 5.96 2.63 20.79
N GLY A 547 5.75 1.34 21.12
CA GLY A 547 4.67 0.90 21.99
C GLY A 547 3.31 0.67 21.33
N LYS A 548 3.22 0.73 19.99
CA LYS A 548 1.99 0.43 19.24
C LYS A 548 1.82 -1.08 19.09
N ALA A 549 0.63 -1.58 19.43
CA ALA A 549 0.24 -2.97 19.15
C ALA A 549 -0.18 -3.14 17.68
N GLU A 550 0.50 -4.06 17.00
CA GLU A 550 0.40 -4.35 15.58
C GLU A 550 0.03 -5.83 15.39
N SER A 551 -0.70 -6.17 14.32
CA SER A 551 -0.94 -7.58 13.98
C SER A 551 -1.23 -7.83 12.50
N LYS A 552 -0.93 -9.05 12.05
CA LYS A 552 -1.18 -9.55 10.69
C LYS A 552 -1.65 -11.00 10.76
N ALA A 553 -2.73 -11.32 10.05
CA ALA A 553 -3.23 -12.68 9.92
C ALA A 553 -2.63 -13.40 8.70
N SER A 554 -2.49 -14.72 8.79
CA SER A 554 -2.20 -15.58 7.65
C SER A 554 -3.42 -15.75 6.74
N ALA A 555 -3.20 -16.30 5.55
CA ALA A 555 -4.28 -16.98 4.83
C ALA A 555 -4.82 -18.17 5.66
N ALA A 556 -6.05 -18.57 5.38
CA ALA A 556 -6.63 -19.75 6.02
C ALA A 556 -6.01 -21.04 5.47
N THR A 557 -5.92 -22.07 6.32
CA THR A 557 -5.60 -23.44 5.90
C THR A 557 -6.68 -24.03 5.00
N GLY A 558 -6.43 -25.21 4.43
CA GLY A 558 -7.50 -26.09 4.00
C GLY A 558 -8.39 -26.49 5.18
N MET A 559 -9.53 -27.12 4.87
CA MET A 559 -10.39 -27.66 5.92
C MET A 559 -9.68 -28.84 6.59
N VAL A 560 -9.66 -28.86 7.92
CA VAL A 560 -8.97 -29.92 8.66
C VAL A 560 -9.70 -31.24 8.49
N GLY A 561 -9.02 -32.25 7.96
CA GLY A 561 -9.52 -33.60 7.81
C GLY A 561 -9.28 -34.51 9.01
N ILE A 562 -9.77 -35.73 8.92
CA ILE A 562 -9.76 -36.77 9.95
C ILE A 562 -8.92 -37.99 9.51
N VAL A 563 -8.45 -38.77 10.49
CA VAL A 563 -7.89 -40.10 10.25
C VAL A 563 -8.91 -41.15 10.68
N VAL A 564 -9.40 -41.95 9.71
CA VAL A 564 -10.35 -43.04 9.94
C VAL A 564 -9.64 -44.38 9.72
N LEU A 565 -9.77 -45.28 10.70
CA LEU A 565 -9.09 -46.57 10.70
C LEU A 565 -10.15 -47.67 10.74
N GLY A 566 -10.14 -48.54 9.74
CA GLY A 566 -10.96 -49.74 9.67
C GLY A 566 -10.48 -50.84 10.62
N THR A 567 -11.18 -51.97 10.55
CA THR A 567 -10.90 -53.19 11.28
C THR A 567 -10.35 -54.25 10.32
N ALA A 568 -10.39 -55.53 10.70
CA ALA A 568 -10.01 -56.64 9.80
C ALA A 568 -11.22 -57.28 9.10
N GLY A 569 -12.41 -56.68 9.24
CA GLY A 569 -13.66 -57.12 8.63
C GLY A 569 -14.16 -56.09 7.62
N ALA A 570 -15.28 -56.37 6.96
CA ALA A 570 -15.88 -55.43 6.01
C ALA A 570 -16.44 -54.19 6.74
N ASP A 571 -15.90 -53.03 6.40
CA ASP A 571 -16.18 -51.74 7.00
C ASP A 571 -16.67 -50.70 5.98
N THR A 572 -17.34 -49.67 6.48
CA THR A 572 -17.68 -48.46 5.72
C THR A 572 -17.03 -47.27 6.40
N LEU A 573 -16.02 -46.69 5.74
CA LEU A 573 -15.25 -45.56 6.25
C LEU A 573 -15.73 -44.30 5.53
N THR A 574 -16.07 -43.28 6.31
CA THR A 574 -16.54 -41.99 5.77
C THR A 574 -15.74 -40.86 6.38
N GLY A 575 -15.16 -40.05 5.51
CA GLY A 575 -14.47 -38.81 5.84
C GLY A 575 -15.43 -37.64 6.02
N THR A 576 -14.92 -36.46 5.73
CA THR A 576 -15.49 -35.15 5.97
C THR A 576 -15.39 -34.32 4.69
N ALA A 577 -15.12 -33.02 4.80
CA ALA A 577 -14.87 -32.14 3.68
C ALA A 577 -13.46 -31.53 3.73
N GLY A 578 -12.62 -32.05 4.64
CA GLY A 578 -11.20 -31.72 4.75
C GLY A 578 -10.34 -32.87 4.24
N ASN A 579 -9.03 -32.67 4.22
CA ASN A 579 -8.08 -33.65 3.68
C ASN A 579 -7.94 -34.87 4.63
N ASP A 580 -8.67 -35.92 4.33
CA ASP A 580 -8.86 -37.09 5.18
C ASP A 580 -7.89 -38.22 4.84
N ARG A 581 -7.65 -39.10 5.82
CA ARG A 581 -6.93 -40.36 5.62
C ARG A 581 -7.81 -41.53 6.06
N LEU A 582 -8.19 -42.39 5.12
CA LEU A 582 -9.03 -43.55 5.36
C LEU A 582 -8.20 -44.83 5.11
N ASP A 583 -8.04 -45.66 6.14
CA ASP A 583 -7.19 -46.87 6.12
C ASP A 583 -8.03 -48.13 6.37
N SER A 584 -8.18 -49.00 5.36
CA SER A 584 -9.11 -50.15 5.35
C SER A 584 -8.76 -51.22 6.40
N ARG A 585 -7.47 -51.58 6.53
CA ARG A 585 -6.90 -52.56 7.50
C ARG A 585 -7.39 -54.01 7.40
N GLY A 586 -8.02 -54.37 6.28
CA GLY A 586 -8.38 -55.74 5.89
C GLY A 586 -9.88 -55.97 5.88
N GLY A 587 -10.37 -56.67 4.87
CA GLY A 587 -11.81 -56.80 4.67
C GLY A 587 -12.13 -56.69 3.19
N ILE A 588 -13.40 -56.40 2.91
CA ILE A 588 -13.82 -55.84 1.62
C ILE A 588 -14.57 -54.58 2.01
N ASP A 589 -13.93 -53.44 1.80
CA ASP A 589 -14.29 -52.19 2.45
C ASP A 589 -14.89 -51.19 1.46
N THR A 590 -15.64 -50.23 2.00
CA THR A 590 -16.11 -49.06 1.23
C THR A 590 -15.58 -47.79 1.88
N LEU A 591 -14.79 -47.01 1.15
CA LEU A 591 -14.13 -45.80 1.62
C LEU A 591 -14.68 -44.60 0.85
N SER A 592 -15.05 -43.53 1.55
CA SER A 592 -15.50 -42.28 0.93
C SER A 592 -14.99 -41.09 1.74
N GLY A 593 -14.09 -40.32 1.15
CA GLY A 593 -13.35 -39.20 1.75
C GLY A 593 -14.19 -37.93 1.76
N GLY A 594 -14.68 -37.52 0.59
CA GLY A 594 -15.71 -36.49 0.47
C GLY A 594 -15.25 -35.31 -0.38
N LEU A 595 -14.99 -34.17 0.26
CA LEU A 595 -14.29 -33.05 -0.37
C LEU A 595 -12.92 -32.93 0.29
N GLY A 596 -11.97 -32.29 -0.40
CA GLY A 596 -10.59 -32.23 0.05
C GLY A 596 -9.71 -33.16 -0.77
N ASN A 597 -8.41 -33.09 -0.51
CA ASN A 597 -7.43 -34.00 -1.10
C ASN A 597 -7.23 -35.17 -0.13
N ASP A 598 -7.88 -36.28 -0.41
CA ASP A 598 -8.00 -37.42 0.47
C ASP A 598 -6.98 -38.53 0.16
N VAL A 599 -6.64 -39.28 1.20
CA VAL A 599 -5.72 -40.41 1.13
C VAL A 599 -6.45 -41.70 1.52
N TYR A 600 -6.59 -42.59 0.55
CA TYR A 600 -7.12 -43.93 0.73
C TYR A 600 -5.98 -44.94 0.85
N VAL A 601 -6.04 -45.80 1.86
CA VAL A 601 -5.17 -46.96 1.96
C VAL A 601 -6.00 -48.21 1.85
N VAL A 602 -5.76 -48.98 0.78
CA VAL A 602 -6.51 -50.17 0.41
C VAL A 602 -5.60 -51.39 0.42
N ASP A 603 -6.12 -52.52 0.86
CA ASP A 603 -5.38 -53.76 1.00
C ASP A 603 -6.04 -54.96 0.31
N ASN A 604 -7.24 -54.77 -0.22
CA ASN A 604 -7.94 -55.75 -1.03
C ASN A 604 -8.32 -55.18 -2.41
N SER A 605 -8.14 -55.98 -3.46
CA SER A 605 -8.58 -55.63 -4.82
C SER A 605 -10.10 -55.43 -4.95
N ALA A 606 -10.87 -55.89 -3.96
CA ALA A 606 -12.32 -55.73 -3.91
C ALA A 606 -12.77 -54.49 -3.11
N ASP A 607 -11.86 -53.72 -2.51
CA ASP A 607 -12.19 -52.48 -1.80
C ASP A 607 -12.73 -51.44 -2.77
N VAL A 608 -13.77 -50.73 -2.35
CA VAL A 608 -14.44 -49.72 -3.16
C VAL A 608 -14.13 -48.34 -2.61
N VAL A 609 -13.40 -47.54 -3.39
CA VAL A 609 -13.24 -46.10 -3.14
C VAL A 609 -14.34 -45.35 -3.90
N ASN A 610 -15.10 -44.52 -3.18
CA ASN A 610 -16.18 -43.70 -3.73
C ASN A 610 -15.82 -42.23 -3.60
N GLU A 611 -15.46 -41.62 -4.74
CA GLU A 611 -15.11 -40.21 -4.80
C GLU A 611 -16.14 -39.32 -5.51
N ALA A 612 -16.25 -38.09 -5.00
CA ALA A 612 -17.13 -37.07 -5.55
C ALA A 612 -16.46 -36.35 -6.73
N SER A 613 -17.26 -35.96 -7.73
CA SER A 613 -16.78 -35.08 -8.79
C SER A 613 -16.34 -33.73 -8.19
N GLY A 614 -15.08 -33.36 -8.39
CA GLY A 614 -14.50 -32.15 -7.79
C GLY A 614 -14.23 -32.27 -6.29
N GLY A 615 -14.01 -33.49 -5.79
CA GLY A 615 -13.60 -33.79 -4.42
C GLY A 615 -12.26 -33.14 -4.08
N GLY A 616 -11.25 -33.32 -4.92
CA GLY A 616 -9.95 -32.69 -4.77
C GLY A 616 -8.95 -33.34 -5.71
N THR A 617 -7.73 -33.53 -5.22
CA THR A 617 -6.72 -34.40 -5.84
C THR A 617 -6.41 -35.52 -4.88
N ASP A 618 -6.94 -36.70 -5.17
CA ASP A 618 -7.05 -37.81 -4.26
C ASP A 618 -5.99 -38.90 -4.58
N SER A 619 -5.57 -39.62 -3.55
CA SER A 619 -4.49 -40.61 -3.65
C SER A 619 -4.89 -41.95 -3.04
N VAL A 620 -4.67 -43.03 -3.80
CA VAL A 620 -4.81 -44.40 -3.32
C VAL A 620 -3.43 -45.02 -3.12
N TYR A 621 -3.16 -45.51 -1.92
CA TYR A 621 -2.03 -46.38 -1.61
C TYR A 621 -2.53 -47.82 -1.51
N ALA A 622 -2.18 -48.65 -2.49
CA ALA A 622 -2.70 -50.01 -2.61
C ALA A 622 -1.64 -51.06 -2.31
N SER A 623 -1.94 -52.02 -1.43
CA SER A 623 -1.06 -53.19 -1.19
C SER A 623 -1.48 -54.45 -1.96
N ALA A 624 -2.55 -54.37 -2.74
CA ALA A 624 -3.04 -55.35 -3.70
C ALA A 624 -3.17 -54.70 -5.10
N SER A 625 -3.37 -55.51 -6.14
CA SER A 625 -3.69 -54.97 -7.48
C SER A 625 -4.96 -54.14 -7.42
N TYR A 626 -4.93 -52.95 -8.02
CA TYR A 626 -6.00 -51.98 -7.88
C TYR A 626 -6.22 -51.17 -9.15
N SER A 627 -7.48 -50.83 -9.41
CA SER A 627 -7.89 -49.96 -10.50
C SER A 627 -8.58 -48.74 -9.92
N LEU A 628 -8.14 -47.54 -10.30
CA LEU A 628 -8.72 -46.31 -9.78
C LEU A 628 -10.19 -46.20 -10.21
N PRO A 629 -11.11 -45.90 -9.28
CA PRO A 629 -12.46 -45.49 -9.65
C PRO A 629 -12.42 -44.10 -10.30
N ALA A 630 -13.55 -43.64 -10.85
CA ALA A 630 -13.65 -42.28 -11.35
C ALA A 630 -13.38 -41.24 -10.23
N ASN A 631 -12.87 -40.07 -10.61
CA ASN A 631 -12.58 -38.93 -9.71
C ASN A 631 -11.43 -39.16 -8.71
N VAL A 632 -10.56 -40.14 -8.96
CA VAL A 632 -9.32 -40.30 -8.17
C VAL A 632 -8.12 -40.12 -9.11
N GLU A 633 -7.14 -39.31 -8.70
CA GLU A 633 -6.07 -38.88 -9.58
C GLU A 633 -4.80 -39.74 -9.43
N ASN A 634 -4.49 -40.27 -8.24
CA ASN A 634 -3.19 -40.90 -8.00
C ASN A 634 -3.30 -42.32 -7.45
N LEU A 635 -2.48 -43.24 -7.97
CA LEU A 635 -2.31 -44.60 -7.50
C LEU A 635 -0.84 -44.90 -7.19
N PHE A 636 -0.57 -45.34 -5.97
CA PHE A 636 0.74 -45.78 -5.51
C PHE A 636 0.67 -47.22 -5.02
N LEU A 637 1.37 -48.14 -5.68
CA LEU A 637 1.47 -49.53 -5.25
C LEU A 637 2.50 -49.64 -4.12
N THR A 638 2.06 -50.10 -2.95
CA THR A 638 2.86 -50.22 -1.72
C THR A 638 3.15 -51.66 -1.31
N GLY A 639 2.48 -52.62 -1.95
CA GLY A 639 2.74 -54.04 -1.74
C GLY A 639 4.14 -54.45 -2.17
N THR A 640 4.55 -55.66 -1.82
CA THR A 640 5.85 -56.25 -2.23
C THR A 640 5.71 -57.36 -3.28
N ALA A 641 4.48 -57.78 -3.57
CA ALA A 641 4.20 -58.74 -4.63
C ALA A 641 4.13 -58.05 -6.00
N ALA A 642 4.18 -58.84 -7.08
CA ALA A 642 3.86 -58.40 -8.44
C ALA A 642 2.36 -58.10 -8.52
N ILE A 643 2.00 -56.86 -8.21
CA ILE A 643 0.63 -56.33 -8.24
C ILE A 643 0.54 -55.30 -9.35
N ASN A 644 -0.68 -55.07 -9.84
CA ASN A 644 -0.89 -54.26 -11.02
C ASN A 644 -1.70 -53.01 -10.69
N GLY A 645 -1.45 -51.94 -11.45
CA GLY A 645 -2.12 -50.66 -11.30
C GLY A 645 -2.85 -50.28 -12.59
N THR A 646 -4.03 -49.70 -12.46
CA THR A 646 -4.77 -49.14 -13.60
C THR A 646 -5.36 -47.81 -13.19
N GLY A 647 -5.10 -46.75 -13.95
CA GLY A 647 -5.76 -45.46 -13.79
C GLY A 647 -7.20 -45.48 -14.32
N ASN A 648 -7.74 -44.30 -14.61
CA ASN A 648 -9.09 -44.08 -15.07
C ASN A 648 -9.09 -43.19 -16.33
N THR A 649 -10.03 -42.25 -16.45
CA THR A 649 -10.15 -41.36 -17.61
C THR A 649 -9.60 -39.95 -17.36
N LEU A 650 -8.95 -39.73 -16.21
CA LEU A 650 -8.37 -38.47 -15.79
C LEU A 650 -6.86 -38.49 -16.05
N ALA A 651 -6.19 -37.34 -15.90
CA ALA A 651 -4.74 -37.29 -15.87
C ALA A 651 -4.23 -37.90 -14.55
N ASN A 652 -3.81 -39.16 -14.58
CA ASN A 652 -3.41 -39.93 -13.42
C ASN A 652 -1.90 -39.97 -13.19
N ILE A 653 -1.49 -40.08 -11.92
CA ILE A 653 -0.14 -40.56 -11.57
C ILE A 653 -0.25 -42.00 -11.11
N VAL A 654 0.40 -42.92 -11.82
CA VAL A 654 0.41 -44.35 -11.48
C VAL A 654 1.86 -44.79 -11.21
N SER A 655 2.15 -45.15 -9.96
CA SER A 655 3.46 -45.62 -9.53
C SER A 655 3.41 -47.08 -9.10
N GLY A 656 4.27 -47.90 -9.71
CA GLY A 656 4.53 -49.27 -9.30
C GLY A 656 5.39 -49.38 -8.04
N ASN A 657 5.65 -50.62 -7.64
CA ASN A 657 6.41 -51.00 -6.46
C ASN A 657 7.83 -51.48 -6.86
N SER A 658 8.33 -52.53 -6.18
CA SER A 658 9.67 -53.08 -6.44
C SER A 658 9.69 -54.43 -7.15
N ALA A 659 8.52 -54.91 -7.55
CA ALA A 659 8.32 -56.14 -8.30
C ALA A 659 7.86 -55.79 -9.72
N ASP A 660 7.95 -56.76 -10.64
CA ASP A 660 7.47 -56.60 -12.01
C ASP A 660 5.95 -56.31 -12.02
N ASN A 661 5.56 -55.09 -12.37
CA ASN A 661 4.17 -54.63 -12.39
C ASN A 661 3.67 -54.45 -13.83
N VAL A 662 2.35 -54.60 -14.00
CA VAL A 662 1.65 -54.13 -15.19
C VAL A 662 0.89 -52.87 -14.81
N LEU A 663 1.28 -51.74 -15.41
CA LEU A 663 0.70 -50.42 -15.17
C LEU A 663 0.02 -49.91 -16.44
N SER A 664 -1.20 -49.41 -16.29
CA SER A 664 -1.96 -48.75 -17.36
C SER A 664 -2.43 -47.39 -16.88
N GLY A 665 -2.17 -46.33 -17.66
CA GLY A 665 -2.68 -44.97 -17.42
C GLY A 665 -4.18 -44.91 -17.64
N GLY A 666 -4.62 -45.19 -18.86
CA GLY A 666 -6.03 -45.22 -19.22
C GLY A 666 -6.34 -44.22 -20.33
N ASP A 667 -7.37 -43.40 -20.15
CA ASP A 667 -7.52 -42.19 -20.96
C ASP A 667 -7.05 -41.01 -20.11
N GLY A 668 -6.56 -39.94 -20.73
CA GLY A 668 -6.03 -38.78 -20.01
C GLY A 668 -4.55 -38.58 -20.30
N ASN A 669 -3.95 -37.53 -19.73
CA ASN A 669 -2.52 -37.29 -19.86
C ASN A 669 -1.84 -37.82 -18.60
N ASP A 670 -1.38 -39.06 -18.65
CA ASP A 670 -0.95 -39.81 -17.48
C ASP A 670 0.55 -39.68 -17.21
N THR A 671 0.97 -39.95 -15.97
CA THR A 671 2.38 -40.14 -15.61
C THR A 671 2.56 -41.51 -14.98
N LEU A 672 3.32 -42.37 -15.65
CA LEU A 672 3.63 -43.72 -15.21
C LEU A 672 5.07 -43.81 -14.70
N LEU A 673 5.21 -44.37 -13.49
CA LEU A 673 6.50 -44.71 -12.88
C LEU A 673 6.51 -46.22 -12.61
N GLY A 674 7.36 -46.98 -13.31
CA GLY A 674 7.48 -48.44 -13.08
C GLY A 674 7.95 -48.76 -11.66
N GLY A 675 9.00 -48.07 -11.23
CA GLY A 675 9.65 -48.31 -9.94
C GLY A 675 10.88 -49.20 -10.12
N LEU A 676 11.01 -50.23 -9.27
CA LEU A 676 12.00 -51.28 -9.48
C LEU A 676 11.33 -52.53 -10.06
N GLY A 677 12.06 -53.30 -10.87
CA GLY A 677 11.53 -54.48 -11.55
C GLY A 677 11.55 -54.30 -13.06
N ASN A 678 11.10 -55.31 -13.80
CA ASN A 678 10.85 -55.16 -15.23
C ASN A 678 9.36 -54.91 -15.44
N ASP A 679 8.97 -53.65 -15.54
CA ASP A 679 7.58 -53.27 -15.59
C ASP A 679 7.03 -53.28 -17.02
N THR A 680 5.72 -53.43 -17.15
CA THR A 680 5.00 -53.23 -18.42
C THR A 680 4.11 -52.01 -18.28
N LEU A 681 4.39 -50.97 -19.06
CA LEU A 681 3.75 -49.67 -19.00
C LEU A 681 2.91 -49.44 -20.26
N THR A 682 1.65 -49.04 -20.09
CA THR A 682 0.74 -48.64 -21.16
C THR A 682 0.18 -47.27 -20.81
N GLY A 683 0.47 -46.25 -21.61
CA GLY A 683 -0.04 -44.89 -21.38
C GLY A 683 -1.55 -44.85 -21.63
N GLY A 684 -1.94 -45.31 -22.83
CA GLY A 684 -3.30 -45.32 -23.30
C GLY A 684 -3.59 -44.13 -24.22
N ALA A 685 -4.67 -43.41 -23.97
CA ALA A 685 -5.10 -42.30 -24.83
C ALA A 685 -4.81 -40.94 -24.19
N GLY A 686 -3.93 -40.15 -24.79
CA GLY A 686 -3.61 -38.80 -24.35
C GLY A 686 -2.16 -38.48 -24.65
N SER A 687 -1.62 -37.47 -23.97
CA SER A 687 -0.19 -37.17 -24.00
C SER A 687 0.44 -37.65 -22.70
N ASP A 688 1.04 -38.83 -22.73
CA ASP A 688 1.49 -39.53 -21.53
C ASP A 688 2.97 -39.31 -21.22
N VAL A 689 3.33 -39.50 -19.96
CA VAL A 689 4.69 -39.37 -19.44
C VAL A 689 5.14 -40.71 -18.87
N PHE A 690 6.21 -41.27 -19.42
CA PHE A 690 6.91 -42.41 -18.85
C PHE A 690 8.15 -41.92 -18.11
N ARG A 691 8.09 -41.91 -16.77
CA ARG A 691 9.15 -41.32 -15.93
C ARG A 691 10.05 -42.40 -15.34
N PHE A 692 11.34 -42.27 -15.62
CA PHE A 692 12.41 -43.11 -15.08
C PHE A 692 13.14 -42.35 -13.97
N ASN A 693 13.00 -42.86 -12.75
CA ASN A 693 13.57 -42.26 -11.53
C ASN A 693 14.42 -43.22 -10.70
N THR A 694 14.69 -44.42 -11.22
CA THR A 694 15.54 -45.42 -10.60
C THR A 694 16.88 -45.52 -11.32
N ALA A 695 17.93 -45.91 -10.58
CA ALA A 695 19.26 -46.05 -11.15
C ALA A 695 19.27 -47.12 -12.25
N PRO A 696 19.81 -46.83 -13.45
CA PRO A 696 19.90 -47.81 -14.54
C PRO A 696 20.56 -49.11 -14.10
N SER A 697 19.89 -50.24 -14.34
CA SER A 697 20.43 -51.56 -14.01
C SER A 697 19.93 -52.63 -14.99
N ALA A 698 20.71 -53.70 -15.16
CA ALA A 698 20.34 -54.81 -16.05
C ALA A 698 19.12 -55.63 -15.56
N GLY A 699 18.63 -55.38 -14.34
CA GLY A 699 17.44 -56.02 -13.78
C GLY A 699 16.23 -55.09 -13.68
N ASN A 700 16.32 -53.89 -14.27
CA ASN A 700 15.27 -52.87 -14.24
C ASN A 700 15.01 -52.32 -15.65
N ILE A 701 14.43 -53.17 -16.50
CA ILE A 701 14.19 -52.86 -17.91
C ILE A 701 12.68 -52.87 -18.14
N ASP A 702 12.13 -51.67 -18.24
CA ASP A 702 10.68 -51.52 -18.43
C ASP A 702 10.29 -51.65 -19.89
N THR A 703 9.07 -52.09 -20.16
CA THR A 703 8.51 -52.18 -21.51
C THR A 703 7.36 -51.21 -21.65
N VAL A 704 7.51 -50.21 -22.53
CA VAL A 704 6.45 -49.28 -22.90
C VAL A 704 5.76 -49.81 -24.16
N LEU A 705 4.48 -50.15 -24.06
CA LEU A 705 3.75 -50.87 -25.10
C LEU A 705 3.24 -49.98 -26.25
N ASP A 706 2.91 -48.72 -25.96
CA ASP A 706 2.11 -47.87 -26.85
C ASP A 706 2.67 -46.44 -27.05
N PHE A 707 3.96 -46.24 -26.78
CA PHE A 707 4.61 -44.93 -26.95
C PHE A 707 4.34 -44.32 -28.34
N THR A 708 3.75 -43.13 -28.35
CA THR A 708 3.39 -42.37 -29.54
C THR A 708 4.26 -41.12 -29.66
N VAL A 709 5.09 -41.07 -30.70
CA VAL A 709 5.97 -39.92 -30.98
C VAL A 709 5.15 -38.64 -31.15
N ALA A 710 5.63 -37.54 -30.59
CA ALA A 710 4.98 -36.21 -30.54
C ALA A 710 3.78 -36.07 -29.58
N ASP A 711 3.17 -37.17 -29.14
CA ASP A 711 2.11 -37.13 -28.12
C ASP A 711 2.70 -37.45 -26.72
N ASP A 712 3.51 -38.51 -26.61
CA ASP A 712 4.08 -38.98 -25.36
C ASP A 712 5.49 -38.43 -25.10
N THR A 713 5.89 -38.44 -23.83
CA THR A 713 7.19 -37.95 -23.36
C THR A 713 7.88 -38.96 -22.45
N ILE A 714 9.19 -39.10 -22.61
CA ILE A 714 10.05 -39.84 -21.66
C ILE A 714 10.67 -38.83 -20.70
N GLN A 715 10.47 -39.02 -19.40
CA GLN A 715 11.11 -38.21 -18.37
C GLN A 715 12.25 -38.95 -17.68
N LEU A 716 13.38 -38.27 -17.51
CA LEU A 716 14.61 -38.82 -16.93
C LEU A 716 15.02 -37.95 -15.73
N GLU A 717 15.07 -38.53 -14.52
CA GLU A 717 15.53 -37.79 -13.33
C GLU A 717 17.07 -37.69 -13.29
N ASN A 718 17.61 -36.47 -13.32
CA ASN A 718 19.06 -36.25 -13.33
C ASN A 718 19.77 -36.76 -12.05
N ALA A 719 19.03 -36.93 -10.96
CA ALA A 719 19.51 -37.50 -9.71
C ALA A 719 20.03 -38.95 -9.89
N VAL A 720 19.48 -39.69 -10.86
CA VAL A 720 19.91 -41.05 -11.20
C VAL A 720 20.64 -41.11 -12.55
N PHE A 721 20.25 -40.29 -13.52
CA PHE A 721 20.93 -40.13 -14.81
C PHE A 721 22.00 -39.04 -14.75
N THR A 722 23.01 -39.24 -13.90
CA THR A 722 23.95 -38.20 -13.43
C THR A 722 24.76 -37.45 -14.49
N GLN A 723 24.86 -37.93 -15.74
CA GLN A 723 25.48 -37.17 -16.82
C GLN A 723 24.55 -36.13 -17.47
N LEU A 724 23.23 -36.28 -17.28
CA LEU A 724 22.21 -35.37 -17.80
C LEU A 724 22.06 -34.17 -16.86
N THR A 725 23.01 -33.24 -16.90
CA THR A 725 23.11 -32.15 -15.92
C THR A 725 22.18 -30.96 -16.17
N ALA A 726 21.65 -30.80 -17.38
CA ALA A 726 20.74 -29.71 -17.75
C ALA A 726 19.28 -30.18 -17.68
N THR A 727 18.41 -29.45 -16.96
CA THR A 727 16.97 -29.73 -16.91
C THR A 727 16.24 -29.09 -18.09
N GLY A 728 15.12 -29.69 -18.50
CA GLY A 728 14.34 -29.32 -19.69
C GLY A 728 14.48 -30.35 -20.81
N VAL A 729 14.21 -29.94 -22.06
CA VAL A 729 14.35 -30.82 -23.23
C VAL A 729 15.79 -31.32 -23.35
N LEU A 730 15.98 -32.63 -23.60
CA LEU A 730 17.29 -33.25 -23.74
C LEU A 730 18.12 -32.54 -24.83
N ASN A 731 19.42 -32.32 -24.58
CA ASN A 731 20.27 -31.71 -25.61
C ASN A 731 20.36 -32.64 -26.82
N ALA A 732 20.32 -32.06 -28.02
CA ALA A 732 20.41 -32.85 -29.25
C ALA A 732 21.71 -33.66 -29.37
N ALA A 733 22.80 -33.22 -28.73
CA ALA A 733 24.07 -33.95 -28.68
C ALA A 733 24.05 -35.12 -27.70
N ASP A 734 23.08 -35.16 -26.77
CA ASP A 734 22.98 -36.19 -25.74
C ASP A 734 22.15 -37.40 -26.21
N PHE A 735 21.53 -37.31 -27.40
CA PHE A 735 20.60 -38.29 -27.95
C PHE A 735 21.04 -38.87 -29.29
N ARG A 736 20.88 -40.19 -29.45
CA ARG A 736 21.23 -40.92 -30.67
C ARG A 736 20.26 -42.05 -31.02
N ILE A 737 20.02 -42.22 -32.32
CA ILE A 737 19.49 -43.46 -32.91
C ILE A 737 20.67 -44.38 -33.29
N GLY A 738 20.74 -45.58 -32.72
CA GLY A 738 21.84 -46.52 -33.01
C GLY A 738 21.90 -47.75 -32.09
N THR A 739 22.98 -48.52 -32.20
CA THR A 739 23.23 -49.72 -31.36
C THR A 739 24.21 -49.46 -30.22
N GLY A 740 24.72 -48.24 -30.09
CA GLY A 740 25.74 -47.80 -29.12
C GLY A 740 26.15 -46.34 -29.38
N ALA A 741 26.89 -45.74 -28.45
CA ALA A 741 27.48 -44.42 -28.61
C ALA A 741 28.50 -44.38 -29.77
N ALA A 742 28.66 -43.22 -30.41
CA ALA A 742 29.70 -43.01 -31.41
C ALA A 742 30.45 -41.67 -31.35
N ASP A 743 30.00 -40.70 -30.54
CA ASP A 743 30.83 -39.56 -30.13
C ASP A 743 30.92 -39.46 -28.61
N ALA A 744 31.36 -38.35 -28.02
CA ALA A 744 31.67 -38.28 -26.59
C ALA A 744 30.45 -38.00 -25.70
N ASN A 745 29.28 -37.75 -26.29
CA ASN A 745 28.13 -37.18 -25.59
C ASN A 745 26.86 -38.00 -25.76
N ASP A 746 26.88 -39.13 -26.47
CA ASP A 746 25.70 -39.96 -26.72
C ASP A 746 25.21 -40.71 -25.46
N PHE A 747 24.63 -39.98 -24.50
CA PHE A 747 24.19 -40.53 -23.23
C PHE A 747 22.90 -41.35 -23.33
N ILE A 748 21.99 -40.99 -24.23
CA ILE A 748 20.72 -41.69 -24.47
C ILE A 748 20.70 -42.26 -25.88
N ILE A 749 20.54 -43.58 -25.99
CA ILE A 749 20.65 -44.32 -27.24
C ILE A 749 19.39 -45.15 -27.46
N TYR A 750 18.73 -44.97 -28.60
CA TYR A 750 17.59 -45.79 -29.02
C TYR A 750 17.91 -46.66 -30.23
N ASN A 751 17.73 -47.97 -30.09
CA ASN A 751 17.89 -48.94 -31.16
C ASN A 751 16.56 -49.19 -31.88
N ALA A 752 16.36 -48.51 -33.01
CA ALA A 752 15.14 -48.62 -33.81
C ALA A 752 14.84 -50.05 -34.32
N GLY A 753 15.84 -50.94 -34.38
CA GLY A 753 15.65 -52.33 -34.81
C GLY A 753 15.10 -53.26 -33.71
N THR A 754 15.37 -52.94 -32.44
CA THR A 754 14.96 -53.77 -31.29
C THR A 754 14.02 -53.06 -30.32
N GLY A 755 13.85 -51.74 -30.44
CA GLY A 755 13.10 -50.92 -29.49
C GLY A 755 13.88 -50.58 -28.22
N ALA A 756 15.13 -51.05 -28.06
CA ALA A 756 15.89 -50.86 -26.84
C ALA A 756 16.27 -49.38 -26.64
N LEU A 757 15.93 -48.84 -25.48
CA LEU A 757 16.40 -47.54 -25.00
C LEU A 757 17.45 -47.77 -23.91
N SER A 758 18.63 -47.18 -24.08
CA SER A 758 19.78 -47.39 -23.20
C SER A 758 20.41 -46.08 -22.76
N TYR A 759 20.98 -46.09 -21.57
CA TYR A 759 21.80 -45.02 -21.02
C TYR A 759 23.28 -45.43 -21.01
N ASP A 760 24.13 -44.62 -21.63
CA ASP A 760 25.58 -44.80 -21.63
C ASP A 760 26.25 -43.73 -20.76
N ALA A 761 26.71 -44.11 -19.56
CA ALA A 761 27.21 -43.15 -18.58
C ALA A 761 28.55 -42.50 -18.96
N ASP A 762 29.30 -43.03 -19.92
CA ASP A 762 30.51 -42.37 -20.42
C ASP A 762 30.31 -41.61 -21.73
N GLY A 763 29.13 -41.76 -22.32
CA GLY A 763 28.69 -41.14 -23.57
C GLY A 763 29.49 -41.52 -24.81
N ASN A 764 30.56 -42.33 -24.68
CA ASN A 764 31.55 -42.58 -25.73
C ASN A 764 31.73 -44.03 -26.15
N GLY A 765 30.99 -44.95 -25.52
CA GLY A 765 30.94 -46.35 -25.88
C GLY A 765 32.19 -47.14 -25.48
N ALA A 766 33.09 -46.57 -24.67
CA ALA A 766 34.16 -47.34 -24.03
C ALA A 766 33.60 -48.27 -22.94
N GLY A 767 32.53 -47.83 -22.28
CA GLY A 767 31.70 -48.56 -21.33
C GLY A 767 30.52 -49.25 -22.00
N ALA A 768 29.92 -50.19 -21.27
CA ALA A 768 28.69 -50.84 -21.72
C ALA A 768 27.49 -49.95 -21.36
N ALA A 769 26.72 -49.53 -22.37
CA ALA A 769 25.43 -48.89 -22.16
C ALA A 769 24.48 -49.84 -21.41
N VAL A 770 23.73 -49.29 -20.45
CA VAL A 770 22.74 -50.02 -19.66
C VAL A 770 21.37 -49.80 -20.28
N GLN A 771 20.70 -50.87 -20.67
CA GLN A 771 19.33 -50.77 -21.17
C GLN A 771 18.40 -50.39 -20.01
N ILE A 772 17.54 -49.40 -20.24
CA ILE A 772 16.58 -48.87 -19.25
C ILE A 772 15.14 -49.16 -19.65
N ALA A 773 14.86 -49.28 -20.96
CA ALA A 773 13.53 -49.61 -21.44
C ALA A 773 13.53 -50.34 -22.79
N ILE A 774 12.36 -50.86 -23.14
CA ILE A 774 11.97 -51.35 -24.46
C ILE A 774 10.76 -50.53 -24.90
N LEU A 775 10.88 -49.84 -26.02
CA LEU A 775 9.80 -49.13 -26.69
C LEU A 775 9.37 -49.89 -27.96
N GLY A 776 8.38 -49.37 -28.69
CA GLY A 776 8.04 -49.85 -30.03
C GLY A 776 9.24 -49.83 -31.00
N VAL A 777 9.24 -50.68 -32.02
CA VAL A 777 10.30 -50.70 -33.06
C VAL A 777 10.03 -49.64 -34.14
N GLY A 778 11.10 -49.05 -34.69
CA GLY A 778 11.00 -48.09 -35.80
C GLY A 778 10.43 -46.72 -35.44
N LEU A 779 10.40 -46.34 -34.16
CA LEU A 779 9.94 -45.01 -33.73
C LEU A 779 10.91 -43.92 -34.22
N ALA A 780 10.35 -42.81 -34.70
CA ALA A 780 11.10 -41.66 -35.20
C ALA A 780 11.46 -40.69 -34.05
N LEU A 781 12.09 -41.21 -33.00
CA LEU A 781 12.44 -40.43 -31.81
C LEU A 781 13.48 -39.33 -32.12
N THR A 782 13.34 -38.23 -31.41
CA THR A 782 14.24 -37.08 -31.38
C THR A 782 14.55 -36.70 -29.94
N ASN A 783 15.48 -35.77 -29.74
CA ASN A 783 15.76 -35.24 -28.40
C ASN A 783 14.55 -34.51 -27.77
N ALA A 784 13.57 -34.07 -28.58
CA ALA A 784 12.37 -33.40 -28.11
C ALA A 784 11.40 -34.32 -27.37
N ASP A 785 11.48 -35.64 -27.57
CA ASP A 785 10.65 -36.64 -26.91
C ASP A 785 11.14 -36.96 -25.48
N PHE A 786 12.24 -36.32 -25.04
CA PHE A 786 12.88 -36.54 -23.74
C PHE A 786 12.96 -35.25 -22.94
N VAL A 787 12.58 -35.32 -21.66
CA VAL A 787 12.71 -34.22 -20.70
C VAL A 787 13.52 -34.68 -19.49
N VAL A 788 14.54 -33.92 -19.16
CA VAL A 788 15.36 -34.10 -17.96
C VAL A 788 14.79 -33.24 -16.84
N ILE A 789 14.55 -33.84 -15.67
CA ILE A 789 14.02 -33.16 -14.48
C ILE A 789 14.99 -33.19 -13.32
#